data_AF-A0ABD1EY42-F1
#
_entry.id   AF-A0ABD1EY42-F1
#
_cell.length_a   1.000
_cell.length_b   1.000
_cell.length_c   1.000
_cell.angle_alpha   90.00
_cell.angle_beta   90.00
_cell.angle_gamma   90.00
#
_symmetry.space_group_name_H-M   'P 1'
#
loop_
_entity.id
_entity.type
_entity.pdbx_description
1 polymer ?
#
loop_
_entity_poly.entity_id
_entity_poly.type
_entity_poly.pdbx_seq_one_letter_code
_entity_poly.pdbx_strand_id
1 'polypeptide(L)'
;MEVMEDGNLMDKVNILIQRDMEYYKDKQSVLQETVCPGIIGGHLDFPRSASFAAIKLVFWWEDEYEAAYRKPSGFLQKHLENKIEHVETTGGCGGIVKASDPLKFITALSKSANQLLEHLHVLTQEALDHADLTVLTGVPYYNAFNNIPIKLFSLGTIGAAALLKNCLWFYIQILNETKGPSIQPIQTGYKKYHEMCEALAERLLDLHCRLLSLYILQDADCLDWENQKPFFESERGSYIIQMWWLYMQGTKEDLWNTVPPKMAQRVFSGMLNESLTILTVRYTQSCPSEARTELLLVDVSNVLFCVAQMLPSICDSAEELSNSVLNGKSKTLRDIHVKCQELYACFLLRGAPLDSLFKIFKNNTESIAVLKPKLAGPVPWITFALPNIFKMNETSLIQTSDQDYGRTLGIELMVLLAQPQPKWALLLKILCSNNFKILNLLLNEFMQRNVELKKVIPKSVDCGNLLCPADGSCRNVDATSKTLNSFHYYELIMSASFIFLHVGNDEEIKEFFIDVITKPADWAKCFERRQVWNQIRFPWYEALINLATPILALVGETVINALRTGATMYQAMSLIVACFSQYWDILDTSLLRAASLFQEIIPSEITPISDSVLMQILVSSLYTYFITNSEDKKVTFQMSKQNSLESVSNQGPESVANVALAAAESLCSIDEDNKHTDQIEEFLNQVNGRKDEHSSFANLGSESLNAKKSKIIEIVASDLLMSNHGKRSLKLLYHFIKHNTEWLYWKLGISGKNYPDTPNKVLSSSEPLLNKMFYIGYYPFDQLLTKQLKPNWQNLLQTSMGLTLEKVWMQLSCRWEFRNSTSPKLSNHAVEIVNKLSSILKQEKS
;
A
#
# COMPACT_ATOMS: atom_id res chain seq x y z
N MET A 1 -25.86 -22.72 0.58
CA MET A 1 -24.55 -23.03 -0.01
C MET A 1 -23.73 -24.01 0.83
N GLU A 2 -23.91 -24.08 2.16
CA GLU A 2 -23.20 -25.08 2.99
C GLU A 2 -23.58 -26.52 2.60
N VAL A 3 -22.56 -27.32 2.26
CA VAL A 3 -22.67 -28.74 1.95
C VAL A 3 -22.45 -29.49 3.27
N MET A 4 -23.32 -30.46 3.62
CA MET A 4 -23.13 -31.27 4.83
C MET A 4 -21.75 -31.95 4.77
N GLU A 5 -21.02 -31.93 5.88
CA GLU A 5 -19.57 -32.14 5.97
C GLU A 5 -19.11 -33.59 5.73
N ASP A 6 -20.04 -34.52 5.51
CA ASP A 6 -19.76 -35.95 5.37
C ASP A 6 -19.71 -36.37 3.89
N GLY A 7 -18.50 -36.48 3.34
CA GLY A 7 -18.25 -36.93 1.97
C GLY A 7 -16.79 -36.79 1.51
N ASN A 8 -16.42 -37.51 0.45
CA ASN A 8 -15.12 -37.37 -0.23
C ASN A 8 -15.03 -35.97 -0.88
N LEU A 9 -13.82 -35.37 -0.93
CA LEU A 9 -13.58 -34.03 -1.47
C LEU A 9 -14.23 -33.84 -2.85
N MET A 10 -14.05 -34.81 -3.75
CA MET A 10 -14.55 -34.70 -5.12
C MET A 10 -16.08 -34.61 -5.21
N ASP A 11 -16.81 -35.32 -4.33
CA ASP A 11 -18.27 -35.27 -4.30
C ASP A 11 -18.75 -33.90 -3.81
N LYS A 12 -18.07 -33.35 -2.80
CA LYS A 12 -18.33 -32.01 -2.28
C LYS A 12 -18.11 -30.92 -3.33
N VAL A 13 -17.05 -31.04 -4.14
CA VAL A 13 -16.73 -30.10 -5.23
C VAL A 13 -17.81 -30.10 -6.31
N ASN A 14 -18.29 -31.28 -6.72
CA ASN A 14 -19.36 -31.39 -7.72
C ASN A 14 -20.66 -30.71 -7.23
N ILE A 15 -21.06 -30.95 -5.97
CA ILE A 15 -22.26 -30.33 -5.37
C ILE A 15 -22.08 -28.80 -5.26
N LEU A 16 -20.89 -28.34 -4.88
CA LEU A 16 -20.58 -26.92 -4.77
C LEU A 16 -20.70 -26.20 -6.11
N ILE A 17 -20.10 -26.76 -7.17
CA ILE A 17 -20.16 -26.24 -8.53
C ILE A 17 -21.61 -26.17 -9.03
N GLN A 18 -22.39 -27.23 -8.81
CA GLN A 18 -23.80 -27.26 -9.21
C GLN A 18 -24.61 -26.14 -8.54
N ARG A 19 -24.46 -25.98 -7.21
CA ARG A 19 -25.17 -24.95 -6.44
C ARG A 19 -24.73 -23.54 -6.80
N ASP A 20 -23.44 -23.34 -7.08
CA ASP A 20 -22.89 -22.06 -7.52
C ASP A 20 -23.47 -21.66 -8.89
N MET A 21 -23.65 -22.63 -9.79
CA MET A 21 -24.30 -22.42 -11.09
C MET A 21 -25.80 -22.13 -10.97
N GLU A 22 -26.51 -22.84 -10.09
CA GLU A 22 -27.92 -22.55 -9.79
C GLU A 22 -28.10 -21.13 -9.24
N TYR A 23 -27.22 -20.73 -8.30
CA TYR A 23 -27.22 -19.37 -7.77
C TYR A 23 -26.97 -18.32 -8.86
N TYR A 24 -26.00 -18.57 -9.75
CA TYR A 24 -25.71 -17.66 -10.86
C TYR A 24 -26.92 -17.52 -11.80
N LYS A 25 -27.59 -18.62 -12.17
CA LYS A 25 -28.78 -18.58 -13.02
C LYS A 25 -29.92 -17.76 -12.39
N ASP A 26 -30.12 -17.91 -11.08
CA ASP A 26 -31.19 -17.23 -10.33
C ASP A 26 -30.90 -15.75 -10.06
N LYS A 27 -29.65 -15.39 -9.76
CA LYS A 27 -29.27 -14.06 -9.28
C LYS A 27 -28.47 -13.23 -10.28
N GLN A 28 -28.00 -13.84 -11.37
CA GLN A 28 -27.12 -13.21 -12.37
C GLN A 28 -25.88 -12.58 -11.73
N SER A 29 -25.36 -13.23 -10.69
CA SER A 29 -24.20 -12.78 -9.91
C SER A 29 -23.47 -13.95 -9.27
N VAL A 30 -22.16 -13.84 -9.13
CA VAL A 30 -21.34 -14.82 -8.41
C VAL A 30 -21.34 -14.47 -6.93
N LEU A 31 -21.62 -15.45 -6.06
CA LEU A 31 -21.55 -15.27 -4.61
C LEU A 31 -20.10 -15.04 -4.18
N GLN A 32 -19.85 -13.99 -3.40
CA GLN A 32 -18.50 -13.59 -3.00
C GLN A 32 -18.35 -13.54 -1.48
N GLU A 33 -17.15 -13.83 -1.01
CA GLU A 33 -16.73 -13.52 0.36
C GLU A 33 -15.45 -12.67 0.34
N THR A 34 -15.21 -11.94 1.42
CA THR A 34 -14.09 -11.02 1.57
C THR A 34 -12.84 -11.73 2.08
N VAL A 35 -11.71 -11.41 1.45
CA VAL A 35 -10.37 -11.78 1.94
C VAL A 35 -9.96 -10.79 3.02
N CYS A 36 -9.25 -11.26 4.05
CA CYS A 36 -8.83 -10.42 5.16
C CYS A 36 -8.00 -9.21 4.67
N PRO A 37 -8.36 -7.97 5.06
CA PRO A 37 -7.61 -6.79 4.67
C PRO A 37 -6.20 -6.76 5.28
N GLY A 38 -5.93 -7.60 6.28
CA GLY A 38 -4.62 -7.73 6.90
C GLY A 38 -3.52 -8.30 6.00
N ILE A 39 -3.87 -8.93 4.87
CA ILE A 39 -2.92 -9.59 3.94
C ILE A 39 -2.54 -8.65 2.77
N ILE A 40 -3.24 -7.52 2.67
CA ILE A 40 -3.08 -6.53 1.61
C ILE A 40 -1.64 -5.98 1.61
N GLY A 41 -1.05 -5.86 0.42
CA GLY A 41 0.29 -5.32 0.19
C GLY A 41 1.45 -6.32 0.28
N GLY A 42 1.19 -7.62 0.43
CA GLY A 42 2.21 -8.68 0.41
C GLY A 42 2.78 -8.98 -0.98
N HIS A 43 3.76 -9.89 -1.06
CA HIS A 43 4.40 -10.31 -2.32
C HIS A 43 3.41 -10.98 -3.30
N LEU A 44 2.40 -11.67 -2.77
CA LEU A 44 1.35 -12.31 -3.54
C LEU A 44 0.20 -11.33 -3.84
N ASP A 45 -0.22 -11.33 -5.09
CA ASP A 45 -1.26 -10.45 -5.62
C ASP A 45 -2.65 -11.01 -5.25
N PHE A 46 -3.07 -10.81 -3.99
CA PHE A 46 -4.36 -11.29 -3.50
C PHE A 46 -5.51 -10.31 -3.85
N PRO A 47 -6.67 -10.84 -4.26
CA PRO A 47 -7.88 -10.03 -4.47
C PRO A 47 -8.52 -9.63 -3.14
N ARG A 48 -9.42 -8.64 -3.16
CA ARG A 48 -10.18 -8.23 -1.96
C ARG A 48 -11.37 -9.14 -1.65
N SER A 49 -11.95 -9.73 -2.67
CA SER A 49 -12.97 -10.77 -2.57
C SER A 49 -12.70 -11.87 -3.57
N ALA A 50 -13.23 -13.06 -3.32
CA ALA A 50 -13.19 -14.19 -4.24
C ALA A 50 -14.54 -14.92 -4.21
N SER A 51 -14.80 -15.79 -5.20
CA SER A 51 -16.03 -16.57 -5.18
C SER A 51 -16.10 -17.46 -3.94
N PHE A 52 -17.30 -17.61 -3.39
CA PHE A 52 -17.58 -18.52 -2.28
C PHE A 52 -17.05 -19.93 -2.57
N ALA A 53 -17.23 -20.40 -3.81
CA ALA A 53 -16.77 -21.72 -4.22
C ALA A 53 -15.24 -21.88 -4.11
N ALA A 54 -14.47 -20.87 -4.56
CA ALA A 54 -13.01 -20.89 -4.45
C ALA A 54 -12.54 -20.85 -2.99
N ILE A 55 -13.21 -20.05 -2.15
CA ILE A 55 -12.86 -19.91 -0.74
C ILE A 55 -13.10 -21.23 0.02
N LYS A 56 -14.25 -21.88 -0.20
CA LYS A 56 -14.52 -23.20 0.38
C LYS A 56 -13.54 -24.27 -0.13
N LEU A 57 -13.18 -24.23 -1.41
CA LEU A 57 -12.20 -25.15 -1.95
C LEU A 57 -10.84 -25.04 -1.27
N VAL A 58 -10.38 -23.80 -0.99
CA VAL A 58 -9.13 -23.55 -0.26
C VAL A 58 -9.17 -24.12 1.17
N PHE A 59 -10.29 -23.95 1.89
CA PHE A 59 -10.45 -24.57 3.22
C PHE A 59 -10.36 -26.10 3.13
N TRP A 60 -11.04 -26.72 2.16
CA TRP A 60 -10.99 -28.16 1.99
C TRP A 60 -9.61 -28.68 1.55
N TRP A 61 -8.85 -27.89 0.79
CA TRP A 61 -7.45 -28.22 0.47
C TRP A 61 -6.56 -28.20 1.71
N GLU A 62 -6.77 -27.26 2.62
CA GLU A 62 -6.01 -27.24 3.88
C GLU A 62 -6.35 -28.42 4.77
N ASP A 63 -7.64 -28.77 4.90
CA ASP A 63 -8.09 -29.97 5.64
C ASP A 63 -7.46 -31.25 5.09
N GLU A 64 -7.39 -31.38 3.76
CA GLU A 64 -6.76 -32.54 3.10
C GLU A 64 -5.23 -32.53 3.22
N TYR A 65 -4.59 -31.35 3.19
CA TYR A 65 -3.15 -31.23 3.45
C TYR A 65 -2.82 -31.67 4.87
N GLU A 66 -3.58 -31.19 5.86
CA GLU A 66 -3.38 -31.55 7.27
C GLU A 66 -3.61 -33.05 7.48
N ALA A 67 -4.62 -33.63 6.84
CA ALA A 67 -4.85 -35.08 6.86
C ALA A 67 -3.68 -35.88 6.25
N ALA A 68 -3.07 -35.39 5.16
CA ALA A 68 -1.99 -36.08 4.46
C ALA A 68 -0.61 -35.96 5.13
N TYR A 69 -0.27 -34.77 5.65
CA TYR A 69 1.06 -34.47 6.19
C TYR A 69 1.10 -34.41 7.72
N ARG A 70 -0.06 -34.51 8.40
CA ARG A 70 -0.21 -34.43 9.87
C ARG A 70 0.36 -33.15 10.48
N LYS A 71 0.48 -32.10 9.67
CA LYS A 71 0.90 -30.76 10.06
C LYS A 71 0.12 -29.74 9.24
N PRO A 72 -0.19 -28.56 9.78
CA PRO A 72 -0.76 -27.47 8.99
C PRO A 72 0.23 -27.03 7.91
N SER A 73 -0.27 -26.56 6.76
CA SER A 73 0.61 -26.05 5.70
C SER A 73 1.19 -24.68 6.04
N GLY A 74 0.57 -23.97 6.98
CA GLY A 74 0.88 -22.59 7.32
C GLY A 74 0.20 -21.57 6.40
N PHE A 75 -0.57 -22.02 5.39
CA PHE A 75 -1.36 -21.13 4.53
C PHE A 75 -2.47 -20.43 5.33
N LEU A 76 -3.21 -21.21 6.13
CA LEU A 76 -4.26 -20.71 7.03
C LEU A 76 -3.76 -20.78 8.48
N GLN A 77 -3.40 -19.64 9.07
CA GLN A 77 -2.88 -19.57 10.45
C GLN A 77 -3.90 -19.97 11.53
N LYS A 78 -5.20 -19.95 11.22
CA LYS A 78 -6.31 -20.19 12.15
C LYS A 78 -6.34 -21.60 12.77
N HIS A 79 -5.60 -22.57 12.23
CA HIS A 79 -5.64 -23.97 12.68
C HIS A 79 -4.73 -24.31 13.88
N LEU A 80 -3.88 -23.38 14.34
CA LEU A 80 -2.92 -23.65 15.42
C LEU A 80 -3.53 -23.54 16.82
N GLU A 81 -4.47 -22.61 17.07
CA GLU A 81 -4.96 -22.33 18.43
C GLU A 81 -6.05 -23.29 18.90
N ASN A 82 -6.98 -23.68 18.02
CA ASN A 82 -8.13 -24.53 18.40
C ASN A 82 -7.78 -26.00 18.69
N LYS A 83 -6.53 -26.44 18.48
CA LYS A 83 -6.13 -27.84 18.71
C LYS A 83 -5.31 -28.06 19.98
N ILE A 84 -4.68 -27.04 20.56
CA ILE A 84 -3.90 -27.21 21.81
C ILE A 84 -4.83 -27.62 22.97
N GLU A 85 -6.08 -27.18 22.98
CA GLU A 85 -7.07 -27.61 23.98
C GLU A 85 -7.57 -29.06 23.81
N HIS A 86 -7.32 -29.71 22.66
CA HIS A 86 -7.86 -31.05 22.36
C HIS A 86 -6.83 -32.18 22.40
N VAL A 87 -5.54 -31.90 22.66
CA VAL A 87 -4.49 -32.95 22.68
C VAL A 87 -4.31 -33.62 24.04
N GLU A 88 -4.77 -33.04 25.16
CA GLU A 88 -4.52 -33.63 26.49
C GLU A 88 -5.63 -34.51 27.06
N THR A 89 -6.79 -34.67 26.42
CA THR A 89 -7.80 -35.61 26.91
C THR A 89 -8.56 -36.29 25.78
N THR A 90 -7.97 -37.33 25.18
CA THR A 90 -8.68 -38.59 24.86
C THR A 90 -7.69 -39.59 24.24
N GLY A 91 -7.07 -40.42 25.08
CA GLY A 91 -6.77 -41.79 24.70
C GLY A 91 -8.08 -42.54 24.52
N GLY A 92 -8.72 -42.40 23.36
CA GLY A 92 -10.03 -42.96 23.07
C GLY A 92 -10.22 -43.14 21.57
N CYS A 93 -10.16 -44.39 21.13
CA CYS A 93 -10.40 -44.83 19.77
C CYS A 93 -11.83 -44.42 19.34
N GLY A 94 -12.00 -43.35 18.54
CA GLY A 94 -13.33 -42.88 18.16
C GLY A 94 -13.44 -41.73 17.15
N GLY A 95 -12.35 -41.09 16.73
CA GLY A 95 -12.37 -40.17 15.59
C GLY A 95 -12.13 -40.93 14.29
N ILE A 96 -12.98 -40.74 13.27
CA ILE A 96 -12.66 -41.19 11.90
C ILE A 96 -11.44 -40.40 11.46
N VAL A 97 -10.25 -40.99 11.58
CA VAL A 97 -9.01 -40.42 11.05
C VAL A 97 -9.15 -40.46 9.53
N LYS A 98 -9.43 -39.32 8.89
CA LYS A 98 -9.31 -39.18 7.44
C LYS A 98 -7.87 -39.55 7.05
N ALA A 99 -7.67 -40.77 6.56
CA ALA A 99 -6.37 -41.25 6.12
C ALA A 99 -6.13 -40.79 4.66
N SER A 100 -5.71 -39.54 4.49
CA SER A 100 -5.17 -39.05 3.21
C SER A 100 -3.67 -39.35 3.16
N ASP A 101 -3.12 -39.56 1.96
CA ASP A 101 -1.68 -39.70 1.75
C ASP A 101 -1.18 -38.62 0.80
N PRO A 102 0.13 -38.27 0.79
CA PRO A 102 0.67 -37.19 -0.04
C PRO A 102 0.31 -37.29 -1.53
N LEU A 103 0.24 -38.51 -2.10
CA LEU A 103 -0.08 -38.71 -3.52
C LEU A 103 -1.57 -38.52 -3.80
N LYS A 104 -2.44 -38.99 -2.90
CA LYS A 104 -3.88 -38.73 -2.93
C LYS A 104 -4.18 -37.25 -2.80
N PHE A 105 -3.49 -36.54 -1.90
CA PHE A 105 -3.61 -35.09 -1.77
C PHE A 105 -3.28 -34.38 -3.08
N ILE A 106 -2.10 -34.66 -3.66
CA ILE A 106 -1.68 -34.06 -4.95
C ILE A 106 -2.71 -34.32 -6.05
N THR A 107 -3.24 -35.55 -6.12
CA THR A 107 -4.23 -35.94 -7.12
C THR A 107 -5.56 -35.24 -6.90
N ALA A 108 -6.03 -35.16 -5.65
CA ALA A 108 -7.27 -34.52 -5.26
C ALA A 108 -7.21 -33.00 -5.50
N LEU A 109 -6.09 -32.36 -5.11
CA LEU A 109 -5.79 -30.96 -5.36
C LEU A 109 -5.85 -30.64 -6.87
N SER A 110 -5.14 -31.41 -7.69
CA SER A 110 -5.10 -31.18 -9.14
C SER A 110 -6.47 -31.40 -9.81
N LYS A 111 -7.19 -32.47 -9.45
CA LYS A 111 -8.50 -32.76 -10.04
C LYS A 111 -9.55 -31.71 -9.66
N SER A 112 -9.66 -31.38 -8.38
CA SER A 112 -10.60 -30.37 -7.91
C SER A 112 -10.28 -28.97 -8.44
N ALA A 113 -8.99 -28.61 -8.56
CA ALA A 113 -8.55 -27.38 -9.20
C ALA A 113 -8.98 -27.30 -10.68
N ASN A 114 -8.87 -28.40 -11.44
CA ASN A 114 -9.30 -28.43 -12.83
C ASN A 114 -10.83 -28.34 -12.97
N GLN A 115 -11.61 -29.03 -12.14
CA GLN A 115 -13.07 -28.95 -12.16
C GLN A 115 -13.58 -27.52 -11.90
N LEU A 116 -12.99 -26.85 -10.89
CA LEU A 116 -13.37 -25.47 -10.60
C LEU A 116 -12.93 -24.52 -11.72
N LEU A 117 -11.80 -24.78 -12.39
CA LEU A 117 -11.35 -23.99 -13.52
C LEU A 117 -12.34 -24.08 -14.70
N GLU A 118 -12.80 -25.29 -15.02
CA GLU A 118 -13.82 -25.52 -16.07
C GLU A 118 -15.13 -24.80 -15.73
N HIS A 119 -15.58 -24.89 -14.48
CA HIS A 119 -16.76 -24.15 -14.00
C HIS A 119 -16.60 -22.64 -14.12
N LEU A 120 -15.45 -22.10 -13.69
CA LEU A 120 -15.15 -20.67 -13.81
C LEU A 120 -15.12 -20.24 -15.28
N HIS A 121 -14.66 -21.10 -16.20
CA HIS A 121 -14.68 -20.82 -17.63
C HIS A 121 -16.12 -20.72 -18.17
N VAL A 122 -17.00 -21.65 -17.78
CA VAL A 122 -18.43 -21.61 -18.16
C VAL A 122 -19.12 -20.37 -17.61
N LEU A 123 -18.96 -20.09 -16.31
CA LEU A 123 -19.49 -18.86 -15.70
C LEU A 123 -18.96 -17.61 -16.40
N THR A 124 -17.69 -17.65 -16.83
CA THR A 124 -17.08 -16.54 -17.55
C THR A 124 -17.75 -16.29 -18.89
N GLN A 125 -18.00 -17.36 -19.64
CA GLN A 125 -18.61 -17.28 -20.95
C GLN A 125 -20.06 -16.77 -20.86
N GLU A 126 -20.88 -17.35 -19.97
CA GLU A 126 -22.27 -16.94 -19.80
C GLU A 126 -22.40 -15.45 -19.44
N ALA A 127 -21.53 -14.96 -18.56
CA ALA A 127 -21.58 -13.57 -18.17
C ALA A 127 -21.05 -12.60 -19.22
N LEU A 128 -20.06 -13.00 -20.03
CA LEU A 128 -19.61 -12.22 -21.18
C LEU A 128 -20.75 -12.09 -22.20
N ASP A 129 -21.46 -13.18 -22.48
CA ASP A 129 -22.61 -13.16 -23.40
C ASP A 129 -23.70 -12.20 -22.87
N HIS A 130 -23.98 -12.21 -21.56
CA HIS A 130 -24.89 -11.26 -20.92
C HIS A 130 -24.38 -9.81 -20.96
N ALA A 131 -23.08 -9.58 -20.75
CA ALA A 131 -22.46 -8.26 -20.83
C ALA A 131 -22.54 -7.70 -22.26
N ASP A 132 -22.21 -8.50 -23.26
CA ASP A 132 -22.28 -8.12 -24.66
C ASP A 132 -23.72 -7.84 -25.10
N LEU A 133 -24.69 -8.66 -24.67
CA LEU A 133 -26.12 -8.37 -24.88
C LEU A 133 -26.50 -7.02 -24.27
N THR A 134 -26.02 -6.69 -23.08
CA THR A 134 -26.30 -5.41 -22.42
C THR A 134 -25.68 -4.24 -23.16
N VAL A 135 -24.46 -4.41 -23.70
CA VAL A 135 -23.77 -3.40 -24.51
C VAL A 135 -24.42 -3.22 -25.88
N LEU A 136 -24.91 -4.31 -26.51
CA LEU A 136 -25.54 -4.29 -27.84
C LEU A 136 -26.99 -3.81 -27.81
N THR A 137 -27.72 -4.02 -26.72
CA THR A 137 -29.14 -3.63 -26.60
C THR A 137 -29.35 -2.15 -26.21
N GLY A 138 -28.28 -1.39 -25.98
CA GLY A 138 -28.35 0.06 -25.80
C GLY A 138 -29.25 0.51 -24.64
N VAL A 139 -29.34 -0.29 -23.56
CA VAL A 139 -30.24 0.01 -22.45
C VAL A 139 -29.83 1.35 -21.80
N PRO A 140 -30.77 2.28 -21.54
CA PRO A 140 -30.45 3.68 -21.31
C PRO A 140 -29.68 3.91 -20.00
N TYR A 141 -28.80 4.92 -20.04
CA TYR A 141 -28.01 5.63 -19.03
C TYR A 141 -28.31 5.46 -17.52
N TYR A 142 -29.51 5.05 -17.10
CA TYR A 142 -29.90 4.86 -15.69
C TYR A 142 -29.54 3.50 -15.10
N ASN A 143 -29.52 2.42 -15.90
CA ASN A 143 -29.10 1.09 -15.41
C ASN A 143 -27.57 0.89 -15.46
N ALA A 144 -26.87 1.66 -16.30
CA ALA A 144 -25.42 1.58 -16.48
C ALA A 144 -24.60 2.01 -15.25
N PHE A 145 -25.16 2.87 -14.37
CA PHE A 145 -24.43 3.39 -13.21
C PHE A 145 -24.63 2.58 -11.91
N ASN A 146 -25.79 1.94 -11.71
CA ASN A 146 -26.13 1.28 -10.43
C ASN A 146 -26.22 -0.25 -10.49
N ASN A 147 -26.40 -0.86 -11.67
CA ASN A 147 -26.51 -2.31 -11.83
C ASN A 147 -25.72 -2.75 -13.06
N ILE A 148 -24.38 -2.71 -12.96
CA ILE A 148 -23.54 -3.34 -13.97
C ILE A 148 -23.46 -4.85 -13.61
N PRO A 149 -24.10 -5.78 -14.34
CA PRO A 149 -23.90 -7.22 -14.15
C PRO A 149 -22.41 -7.62 -14.27
N ILE A 150 -21.61 -6.86 -15.02
CA ILE A 150 -20.14 -7.01 -15.13
C ILE A 150 -19.40 -6.72 -13.81
N LYS A 151 -19.92 -5.83 -12.95
CA LYS A 151 -19.27 -5.47 -11.67
C LYS A 151 -19.28 -6.66 -10.72
N LEU A 152 -20.40 -7.34 -10.54
CA LEU A 152 -20.50 -8.56 -9.70
C LEU A 152 -19.85 -9.80 -10.34
N PHE A 153 -19.82 -9.87 -11.67
CA PHE A 153 -19.30 -11.01 -12.39
C PHE A 153 -17.76 -11.07 -12.43
N SER A 154 -17.10 -10.00 -12.91
CA SER A 154 -15.64 -9.95 -13.03
C SER A 154 -14.95 -10.09 -11.67
N LEU A 155 -15.59 -9.55 -10.62
CA LEU A 155 -15.19 -9.69 -9.22
C LEU A 155 -14.99 -11.14 -8.77
N GLY A 156 -16.04 -11.97 -8.93
CA GLY A 156 -16.07 -13.31 -8.33
C GLY A 156 -15.14 -14.28 -9.04
N THR A 157 -15.12 -14.27 -10.38
CA THR A 157 -14.33 -15.21 -11.19
C THR A 157 -12.85 -14.83 -11.26
N ILE A 158 -12.51 -13.54 -11.40
CA ILE A 158 -11.12 -13.08 -11.35
C ILE A 158 -10.56 -13.27 -9.95
N GLY A 159 -11.33 -12.90 -8.91
CA GLY A 159 -10.96 -13.12 -7.52
C GLY A 159 -10.71 -14.60 -7.22
N ALA A 160 -11.60 -15.48 -7.68
CA ALA A 160 -11.43 -16.93 -7.57
C ALA A 160 -10.15 -17.43 -8.26
N ALA A 161 -9.94 -17.06 -9.51
CA ALA A 161 -8.76 -17.48 -10.28
C ALA A 161 -7.45 -17.00 -9.64
N ALA A 162 -7.42 -15.75 -9.17
CA ALA A 162 -6.25 -15.18 -8.50
C ALA A 162 -5.96 -15.84 -7.15
N LEU A 163 -6.99 -16.09 -6.34
CA LEU A 163 -6.86 -16.78 -5.05
C LEU A 163 -6.30 -18.20 -5.23
N LEU A 164 -6.88 -18.98 -6.14
CA LEU A 164 -6.48 -20.36 -6.40
C LEU A 164 -5.08 -20.43 -7.03
N LYS A 165 -4.74 -19.51 -7.94
CA LYS A 165 -3.38 -19.35 -8.48
C LYS A 165 -2.36 -19.16 -7.34
N ASN A 166 -2.63 -18.24 -6.41
CA ASN A 166 -1.73 -17.94 -5.30
C ASN A 166 -1.63 -19.13 -4.32
N CYS A 167 -2.74 -19.83 -4.06
CA CYS A 167 -2.78 -21.01 -3.21
C CYS A 167 -2.00 -22.19 -3.81
N LEU A 168 -2.18 -22.47 -5.11
CA LEU A 168 -1.41 -23.50 -5.82
C LEU A 168 0.09 -23.17 -5.84
N TRP A 169 0.46 -21.91 -6.04
CA TRP A 169 1.85 -21.47 -5.95
C TRP A 169 2.44 -21.76 -4.57
N PHE A 170 1.70 -21.49 -3.50
CA PHE A 170 2.13 -21.77 -2.13
C PHE A 170 2.39 -23.26 -1.89
N TYR A 171 1.45 -24.13 -2.29
CA TYR A 171 1.67 -25.57 -2.19
C TYR A 171 2.84 -26.06 -3.04
N ILE A 172 3.05 -25.51 -4.24
CA ILE A 172 4.23 -25.82 -5.05
C ILE A 172 5.52 -25.47 -4.28
N GLN A 173 5.58 -24.32 -3.59
CA GLN A 173 6.76 -23.93 -2.81
C GLN A 173 7.04 -24.88 -1.65
N ILE A 174 6.01 -25.26 -0.89
CA ILE A 174 6.17 -26.21 0.24
C ILE A 174 6.60 -27.60 -0.26
N LEU A 175 6.05 -28.03 -1.38
CA LEU A 175 6.31 -29.36 -1.93
C LEU A 175 7.60 -29.42 -2.77
N ASN A 176 8.29 -28.30 -3.00
CA ASN A 176 9.52 -28.26 -3.81
C ASN A 176 10.69 -29.07 -3.20
N GLU A 177 10.66 -29.37 -1.90
CA GLU A 177 11.63 -30.28 -1.27
C GLU A 177 11.49 -31.72 -1.81
N THR A 178 10.27 -32.12 -2.21
CA THR A 178 9.97 -33.40 -2.85
C THR A 178 10.06 -33.28 -4.38
N LYS A 179 11.28 -33.14 -4.94
CA LYS A 179 11.53 -33.09 -6.40
C LYS A 179 11.15 -34.41 -7.12
N GLY A 180 9.85 -34.66 -7.30
CA GLY A 180 9.31 -35.83 -8.00
C GLY A 180 8.39 -35.47 -9.18
N PRO A 181 8.15 -36.41 -10.13
CA PRO A 181 7.22 -36.24 -11.25
C PRO A 181 5.75 -36.04 -10.81
N SER A 182 5.42 -36.23 -9.54
CA SER A 182 4.08 -36.08 -8.96
C SER A 182 3.58 -34.63 -8.90
N ILE A 183 4.45 -33.60 -8.93
CA ILE A 183 4.04 -32.18 -8.77
C ILE A 183 3.62 -31.53 -10.11
N GLN A 184 3.97 -32.14 -11.25
CA GLN A 184 3.65 -31.65 -12.59
C GLN A 184 2.17 -31.27 -12.82
N PRO A 185 1.17 -32.06 -12.33
CA PRO A 185 -0.24 -31.70 -12.46
C PRO A 185 -0.63 -30.40 -11.75
N ILE A 186 0.00 -30.08 -10.61
CA ILE A 186 -0.24 -28.86 -9.84
C ILE A 186 0.38 -27.66 -10.54
N GLN A 187 1.61 -27.80 -11.05
CA GLN A 187 2.28 -26.76 -11.85
C GLN A 187 1.50 -26.43 -13.12
N THR A 188 0.92 -27.45 -13.76
CA THR A 188 0.04 -27.26 -14.92
C THR A 188 -1.23 -26.51 -14.53
N GLY A 189 -1.86 -26.87 -13.40
CA GLY A 189 -3.00 -26.13 -12.85
C GLY A 189 -2.67 -24.65 -12.59
N TYR A 190 -1.54 -24.37 -11.93
CA TYR A 190 -1.07 -23.01 -11.69
C TYR A 190 -0.94 -22.20 -12.98
N LYS A 191 -0.33 -22.78 -14.04
CA LYS A 191 -0.20 -22.12 -15.34
C LYS A 191 -1.55 -21.82 -15.97
N LYS A 192 -2.49 -22.77 -15.96
CA LYS A 192 -3.84 -22.57 -16.50
C LYS A 192 -4.61 -21.46 -15.77
N TYR A 193 -4.53 -21.40 -14.44
CA TYR A 193 -5.15 -20.31 -13.67
C TYR A 193 -4.48 -18.96 -13.95
N HIS A 194 -3.17 -18.93 -14.17
CA HIS A 194 -2.46 -17.72 -14.58
C HIS A 194 -2.90 -17.25 -15.96
N GLU A 195 -2.97 -18.15 -16.95
CA GLU A 195 -3.46 -17.85 -18.31
C GLU A 195 -4.90 -17.33 -18.28
N MET A 196 -5.77 -17.94 -17.48
CA MET A 196 -7.14 -17.47 -17.28
C MET A 196 -7.17 -16.04 -16.71
N CYS A 197 -6.35 -15.74 -15.69
CA CYS A 197 -6.24 -14.39 -15.15
C CYS A 197 -5.82 -13.38 -16.23
N GLU A 198 -4.83 -13.70 -17.06
CA GLU A 198 -4.37 -12.80 -18.11
C GLU A 198 -5.44 -12.56 -19.18
N ALA A 199 -6.10 -13.63 -19.64
CA ALA A 199 -7.16 -13.56 -20.62
C ALA A 199 -8.37 -12.74 -20.12
N LEU A 200 -8.78 -12.95 -18.86
CA LEU A 200 -9.87 -12.19 -18.24
C LEU A 200 -9.55 -10.69 -18.17
N ALA A 201 -8.32 -10.33 -17.83
CA ALA A 201 -7.92 -8.94 -17.77
C ALA A 201 -7.80 -8.26 -19.14
N GLU A 202 -7.41 -8.99 -20.19
CA GLU A 202 -7.49 -8.48 -21.57
C GLU A 202 -8.94 -8.23 -21.99
N ARG A 203 -9.85 -9.15 -21.67
CA ARG A 203 -11.29 -8.98 -21.97
C ARG A 203 -11.92 -7.82 -21.22
N LEU A 204 -11.56 -7.65 -19.94
CA LEU A 204 -12.00 -6.53 -19.13
C LEU A 204 -11.51 -5.19 -19.70
N LEU A 205 -10.24 -5.13 -20.12
CA LEU A 205 -9.66 -3.97 -20.79
C LEU A 205 -10.42 -3.63 -22.08
N ASP A 206 -10.61 -4.62 -22.97
CA ASP A 206 -11.31 -4.44 -24.24
C ASP A 206 -12.74 -3.91 -24.05
N LEU A 207 -13.48 -4.48 -23.10
CA LEU A 207 -14.82 -4.04 -22.74
C LEU A 207 -14.86 -2.56 -22.34
N HIS A 208 -13.99 -2.14 -21.41
CA HIS A 208 -13.95 -0.74 -20.97
C HIS A 208 -13.47 0.20 -22.09
N CYS A 209 -12.53 -0.21 -22.92
CA CYS A 209 -12.09 0.55 -24.10
C CYS A 209 -13.21 0.73 -25.14
N ARG A 210 -14.03 -0.30 -25.35
CA ARG A 210 -15.21 -0.23 -26.22
C ARG A 210 -16.27 0.71 -25.64
N LEU A 211 -16.54 0.64 -24.34
CA LEU A 211 -17.47 1.56 -23.68
C LEU A 211 -17.03 3.02 -23.79
N LEU A 212 -15.74 3.26 -23.56
CA LEU A 212 -15.13 4.58 -23.72
C LEU A 212 -15.24 5.09 -25.15
N SER A 213 -14.84 4.28 -26.13
CA SER A 213 -14.77 4.70 -27.52
C SER A 213 -16.12 4.86 -28.21
N LEU A 214 -17.12 4.05 -27.85
CA LEU A 214 -18.44 4.05 -28.52
C LEU A 214 -19.48 4.94 -27.82
N TYR A 215 -19.39 5.12 -26.49
CA TYR A 215 -20.46 5.80 -25.73
C TYR A 215 -19.99 7.06 -25.03
N ILE A 216 -18.83 7.04 -24.38
CA ILE A 216 -18.40 8.17 -23.53
C ILE A 216 -17.72 9.25 -24.37
N LEU A 217 -16.88 8.84 -25.32
CA LEU A 217 -16.12 9.76 -26.14
C LEU A 217 -16.87 10.22 -27.40
N GLN A 218 -18.17 9.96 -27.50
CA GLN A 218 -18.99 10.27 -28.67
C GLN A 218 -20.10 11.25 -28.29
N ASP A 219 -19.92 12.52 -28.65
CA ASP A 219 -20.95 13.56 -28.53
C ASP A 219 -20.88 14.48 -29.75
N ALA A 220 -21.96 14.59 -30.51
CA ALA A 220 -21.95 15.28 -31.80
C ALA A 220 -21.69 16.80 -31.65
N ASP A 221 -22.28 17.43 -30.63
CA ASP A 221 -22.18 18.87 -30.43
C ASP A 221 -20.79 19.30 -29.95
N CYS A 222 -20.17 18.50 -29.08
CA CYS A 222 -18.80 18.73 -28.60
C CYS A 222 -17.75 18.52 -29.71
N LEU A 223 -18.06 17.68 -30.70
CA LEU A 223 -17.13 17.31 -31.79
C LEU A 223 -17.30 18.15 -33.06
N ASP A 224 -18.32 19.02 -33.12
CA ASP A 224 -18.51 19.98 -34.20
C ASP A 224 -17.56 21.18 -34.06
N TRP A 225 -16.31 20.95 -34.49
CA TRP A 225 -15.22 21.93 -34.45
C TRP A 225 -15.43 23.10 -35.40
N GLU A 226 -16.20 22.93 -36.48
CA GLU A 226 -16.38 23.95 -37.53
C GLU A 226 -17.57 24.88 -37.26
N ASN A 227 -18.38 24.57 -36.25
CA ASN A 227 -19.51 25.40 -35.84
C ASN A 227 -19.10 26.85 -35.60
N GLN A 228 -19.90 27.79 -36.10
CA GLN A 228 -19.64 29.23 -35.93
C GLN A 228 -20.16 29.79 -34.60
N LYS A 229 -20.87 28.99 -33.80
CA LYS A 229 -21.35 29.38 -32.47
C LYS A 229 -20.38 28.89 -31.37
N PRO A 230 -20.15 29.70 -30.32
CA PRO A 230 -19.37 29.25 -29.17
C PRO A 230 -20.08 28.09 -28.47
N PHE A 231 -19.30 27.20 -27.88
CA PHE A 231 -19.85 26.09 -27.09
C PHE A 231 -20.35 26.62 -25.76
N PHE A 232 -21.66 26.52 -25.50
CA PHE A 232 -22.28 27.02 -24.27
C PHE A 232 -21.80 28.41 -23.88
N GLU A 233 -21.79 29.34 -24.85
CA GLU A 233 -21.40 30.75 -24.63
C GLU A 233 -19.99 30.93 -24.02
N SER A 234 -19.09 29.95 -24.22
CA SER A 234 -17.75 29.90 -23.62
C SER A 234 -17.75 29.88 -22.09
N GLU A 235 -18.84 29.42 -21.47
CA GLU A 235 -18.92 29.29 -20.00
C GLU A 235 -18.36 27.96 -19.49
N ARG A 236 -18.31 26.93 -20.34
CA ARG A 236 -17.91 25.57 -19.94
C ARG A 236 -17.11 24.79 -20.99
N GLY A 237 -16.30 23.84 -20.50
CA GLY A 237 -15.67 22.80 -21.31
C GLY A 237 -16.63 21.71 -21.78
N SER A 238 -16.14 20.78 -22.61
CA SER A 238 -16.96 19.73 -23.20
C SER A 238 -17.45 18.70 -22.18
N TYR A 239 -18.65 18.17 -22.41
CA TYR A 239 -19.20 17.06 -21.63
C TYR A 239 -18.36 15.79 -21.77
N ILE A 240 -17.76 15.58 -22.95
CA ILE A 240 -16.91 14.43 -23.26
C ILE A 240 -15.79 14.27 -22.21
N ILE A 241 -15.04 15.35 -21.93
CA ILE A 241 -13.89 15.27 -21.01
C ILE A 241 -14.35 15.13 -19.55
N GLN A 242 -15.44 15.80 -19.17
CA GLN A 242 -16.01 15.67 -17.83
C GLN A 242 -16.53 14.23 -17.57
N MET A 243 -17.25 13.66 -18.53
CA MET A 243 -17.77 12.28 -18.46
C MET A 243 -16.65 11.24 -18.51
N TRP A 244 -15.64 11.46 -19.35
CA TRP A 244 -14.44 10.61 -19.40
C TRP A 244 -13.72 10.59 -18.05
N TRP A 245 -13.49 11.76 -17.44
CA TRP A 245 -12.89 11.86 -16.11
C TRP A 245 -13.69 11.10 -15.04
N LEU A 246 -15.00 11.34 -14.99
CA LEU A 246 -15.89 10.69 -14.03
C LEU A 246 -15.88 9.17 -14.18
N TYR A 247 -15.94 8.69 -15.42
CA TYR A 247 -15.88 7.27 -15.71
C TYR A 247 -14.54 6.67 -15.31
N MET A 248 -13.42 7.31 -15.67
CA MET A 248 -12.09 6.84 -15.30
C MET A 248 -11.90 6.77 -13.78
N GLN A 249 -12.37 7.77 -13.03
CA GLN A 249 -12.30 7.74 -11.56
C GLN A 249 -13.19 6.67 -10.95
N GLY A 250 -14.43 6.53 -11.42
CA GLY A 250 -15.35 5.49 -10.97
C GLY A 250 -14.81 4.08 -11.25
N THR A 251 -14.32 3.83 -12.47
CA THR A 251 -13.71 2.55 -12.83
C THR A 251 -12.43 2.28 -12.05
N LYS A 252 -11.60 3.29 -11.77
CA LYS A 252 -10.41 3.12 -10.93
C LYS A 252 -10.79 2.64 -9.52
N GLU A 253 -11.75 3.30 -8.88
CA GLU A 253 -12.24 2.90 -7.55
C GLU A 253 -12.82 1.49 -7.57
N ASP A 254 -13.57 1.15 -8.61
CA ASP A 254 -14.10 -0.19 -8.80
C ASP A 254 -12.98 -1.20 -8.96
N LEU A 255 -12.05 -1.01 -9.89
CA LEU A 255 -10.90 -1.90 -10.09
C LEU A 255 -10.10 -2.12 -8.80
N TRP A 256 -9.86 -1.06 -8.01
CA TRP A 256 -9.08 -1.14 -6.77
C TRP A 256 -9.79 -1.97 -5.70
N ASN A 257 -11.12 -1.95 -5.72
CA ASN A 257 -11.96 -2.68 -4.78
C ASN A 257 -12.24 -4.12 -5.23
N THR A 258 -12.02 -4.44 -6.52
CA THR A 258 -12.58 -5.62 -7.15
C THR A 258 -11.56 -6.66 -7.59
N VAL A 259 -10.54 -6.25 -8.35
CA VAL A 259 -9.56 -7.17 -8.96
C VAL A 259 -8.23 -7.15 -8.20
N PRO A 260 -7.35 -8.14 -8.40
CA PRO A 260 -6.01 -8.12 -7.84
C PRO A 260 -5.26 -6.83 -8.21
N PRO A 261 -4.50 -6.24 -7.27
CA PRO A 261 -3.81 -4.96 -7.42
C PRO A 261 -3.03 -4.76 -8.72
N LYS A 262 -2.15 -5.71 -9.06
CA LYS A 262 -1.30 -5.58 -10.25
C LYS A 262 -2.13 -5.64 -11.53
N MET A 263 -3.17 -6.49 -11.52
CA MET A 263 -4.14 -6.57 -12.59
C MET A 263 -4.95 -5.28 -12.73
N ALA A 264 -5.40 -4.70 -11.61
CA ALA A 264 -6.12 -3.43 -11.57
C ALA A 264 -5.32 -2.33 -12.26
N GLN A 265 -4.05 -2.18 -11.87
CA GLN A 265 -3.12 -1.20 -12.47
C GLN A 265 -2.89 -1.47 -13.95
N ARG A 266 -2.72 -2.73 -14.36
CA ARG A 266 -2.54 -3.09 -15.77
C ARG A 266 -3.75 -2.69 -16.62
N VAL A 267 -4.95 -3.06 -16.19
CA VAL A 267 -6.21 -2.75 -16.91
C VAL A 267 -6.42 -1.24 -16.95
N PHE A 268 -6.27 -0.54 -15.83
CA PHE A 268 -6.43 0.91 -15.76
C PHE A 268 -5.41 1.66 -16.63
N SER A 269 -4.14 1.22 -16.63
CA SER A 269 -3.08 1.76 -17.49
C SER A 269 -3.39 1.57 -18.98
N GLY A 270 -3.90 0.39 -19.37
CA GLY A 270 -4.37 0.13 -20.72
C GLY A 270 -5.53 1.05 -21.13
N MET A 271 -6.55 1.19 -20.27
CA MET A 271 -7.70 2.06 -20.53
C MET A 271 -7.28 3.51 -20.74
N LEU A 272 -6.38 4.01 -19.88
CA LEU A 272 -5.85 5.37 -19.99
C LEU A 272 -5.08 5.53 -21.30
N ASN A 273 -4.23 4.57 -21.66
CA ASN A 273 -3.43 4.61 -22.88
C ASN A 273 -4.28 4.62 -24.16
N GLU A 274 -5.29 3.76 -24.25
CA GLU A 274 -6.16 3.63 -25.42
C GLU A 274 -7.10 4.83 -25.57
N SER A 275 -7.73 5.28 -24.47
CA SER A 275 -8.57 6.48 -24.51
C SER A 275 -7.76 7.73 -24.85
N LEU A 276 -6.53 7.86 -24.36
CA LEU A 276 -5.63 8.95 -24.76
C LEU A 276 -5.22 8.87 -26.23
N THR A 277 -5.11 7.70 -26.84
CA THR A 277 -4.89 7.59 -28.30
C THR A 277 -6.01 8.31 -29.05
N ILE A 278 -7.27 8.04 -28.69
CA ILE A 278 -8.45 8.67 -29.33
C ILE A 278 -8.43 10.19 -29.12
N LEU A 279 -8.23 10.65 -27.89
CA LEU A 279 -8.22 12.08 -27.55
C LEU A 279 -7.06 12.82 -28.25
N THR A 280 -5.86 12.22 -28.27
CA THR A 280 -4.68 12.81 -28.90
C THR A 280 -4.90 13.01 -30.39
N VAL A 281 -5.32 11.96 -31.10
CA VAL A 281 -5.61 12.04 -32.55
C VAL A 281 -6.69 13.08 -32.82
N ARG A 282 -7.80 13.03 -32.09
CA ARG A 282 -8.94 13.93 -32.25
C ARG A 282 -8.56 15.40 -32.08
N TYR A 283 -7.89 15.76 -30.99
CA TYR A 283 -7.55 17.16 -30.71
C TYR A 283 -6.40 17.67 -31.59
N THR A 284 -5.39 16.85 -31.85
CA THR A 284 -4.25 17.27 -32.70
C THR A 284 -4.60 17.39 -34.18
N GLN A 285 -5.65 16.70 -34.66
CA GLN A 285 -6.14 16.83 -36.04
C GLN A 285 -7.32 17.80 -36.18
N SER A 286 -7.95 18.20 -35.06
CA SER A 286 -9.07 19.15 -35.07
C SER A 286 -8.68 20.46 -35.76
N CYS A 287 -9.67 21.10 -36.37
CA CYS A 287 -9.51 22.34 -37.09
C CYS A 287 -10.61 23.32 -36.66
N PRO A 288 -10.54 23.84 -35.41
CA PRO A 288 -11.64 24.59 -34.82
C PRO A 288 -11.87 25.94 -35.52
N SER A 289 -13.13 26.35 -35.59
CA SER A 289 -13.51 27.72 -35.90
C SER A 289 -12.98 28.68 -34.81
N GLU A 290 -13.05 29.98 -35.07
CA GLU A 290 -12.75 31.01 -34.07
C GLU A 290 -13.57 30.76 -32.78
N ALA A 291 -14.87 30.52 -32.92
CA ALA A 291 -15.79 30.33 -31.79
C ALA A 291 -15.54 29.03 -31.01
N ARG A 292 -14.90 28.02 -31.61
CA ARG A 292 -14.58 26.73 -30.98
C ARG A 292 -13.13 26.62 -30.49
N THR A 293 -12.31 27.64 -30.73
CA THR A 293 -10.88 27.60 -30.36
C THR A 293 -10.70 27.54 -28.84
N GLU A 294 -11.49 28.31 -28.08
CA GLU A 294 -11.44 28.27 -26.61
C GLU A 294 -11.81 26.88 -26.05
N LEU A 295 -12.85 26.24 -26.61
CA LEU A 295 -13.25 24.89 -26.23
C LEU A 295 -12.09 23.89 -26.40
N LEU A 296 -11.39 23.93 -27.54
CA LEU A 296 -10.24 23.07 -27.78
C LEU A 296 -9.16 23.25 -26.69
N LEU A 297 -8.85 24.48 -26.32
CA LEU A 297 -7.81 24.77 -25.32
C LEU A 297 -8.23 24.30 -23.92
N VAL A 298 -9.48 24.54 -23.55
CA VAL A 298 -10.05 24.09 -22.28
C VAL A 298 -9.98 22.57 -22.20
N ASP A 299 -10.48 21.88 -23.21
CA ASP A 299 -10.49 20.43 -23.26
C ASP A 299 -9.09 19.83 -23.18
N VAL A 300 -8.15 20.30 -24.00
CA VAL A 300 -6.77 19.79 -23.98
C VAL A 300 -6.10 20.05 -22.64
N SER A 301 -6.29 21.23 -22.04
CA SER A 301 -5.74 21.52 -20.71
C SER A 301 -6.34 20.61 -19.64
N ASN A 302 -7.66 20.40 -19.66
CA ASN A 302 -8.36 19.52 -18.74
C ASN A 302 -7.94 18.06 -18.90
N VAL A 303 -7.71 17.59 -20.13
CA VAL A 303 -7.13 16.25 -20.35
C VAL A 303 -5.76 16.15 -19.66
N LEU A 304 -4.86 17.13 -19.83
CA LEU A 304 -3.55 17.10 -19.18
C LEU A 304 -3.66 17.09 -17.64
N PHE A 305 -4.55 17.91 -17.06
CA PHE A 305 -4.78 17.93 -15.62
C PHE A 305 -5.38 16.63 -15.09
N CYS A 306 -6.39 16.08 -15.79
CA CYS A 306 -6.98 14.79 -15.48
C CYS A 306 -5.93 13.67 -15.52
N VAL A 307 -5.12 13.61 -16.56
CA VAL A 307 -4.05 12.61 -16.68
C VAL A 307 -3.05 12.77 -15.54
N ALA A 308 -2.64 13.99 -15.18
CA ALA A 308 -1.71 14.20 -14.06
C ALA A 308 -2.25 13.71 -12.71
N GLN A 309 -3.57 13.73 -12.49
CA GLN A 309 -4.19 13.15 -11.29
C GLN A 309 -4.33 11.61 -11.35
N MET A 310 -4.43 11.03 -12.56
CA MET A 310 -4.55 9.58 -12.76
C MET A 310 -3.19 8.87 -12.84
N LEU A 311 -2.18 9.54 -13.40
CA LEU A 311 -0.85 8.97 -13.64
C LEU A 311 -0.19 8.34 -12.40
N PRO A 312 -0.26 8.92 -11.19
CA PRO A 312 0.36 8.33 -10.00
C PRO A 312 -0.13 6.91 -9.67
N SER A 313 -1.35 6.55 -10.08
CA SER A 313 -1.92 5.22 -9.82
C SER A 313 -1.31 4.11 -10.67
N ILE A 314 -0.59 4.46 -11.75
CA ILE A 314 0.05 3.51 -12.67
C ILE A 314 1.59 3.56 -12.63
N CYS A 315 2.16 4.45 -11.82
CA CYS A 315 3.61 4.56 -11.63
C CYS A 315 4.06 3.74 -10.42
N ASP A 316 5.27 3.18 -10.51
CA ASP A 316 5.92 2.47 -9.40
C ASP A 316 6.86 3.36 -8.57
N SER A 317 7.23 4.53 -9.10
CA SER A 317 8.20 5.45 -8.50
C SER A 317 8.00 6.90 -8.95
N ALA A 318 8.65 7.85 -8.25
CA ALA A 318 8.66 9.26 -8.64
C ALA A 318 9.40 9.54 -9.96
N GLU A 319 10.41 8.74 -10.29
CA GLU A 319 11.16 8.85 -11.55
C GLU A 319 10.28 8.54 -12.76
N GLU A 320 9.41 7.54 -12.62
CA GLU A 320 8.43 7.18 -13.63
C GLU A 320 7.38 8.28 -13.83
N LEU A 321 6.88 8.90 -12.75
CA LEU A 321 5.91 10.00 -12.85
C LEU A 321 6.51 11.24 -13.54
N SER A 322 7.74 11.59 -13.18
CA SER A 322 8.44 12.76 -13.75
C SER A 322 9.00 12.50 -15.15
N ASN A 323 9.12 11.22 -15.56
CA ASN A 323 9.82 10.77 -16.76
C ASN A 323 11.22 11.42 -16.88
N SER A 324 11.95 11.42 -15.76
CA SER A 324 13.30 11.97 -15.64
C SER A 324 14.37 11.03 -16.21
N VAL A 325 14.08 9.72 -16.29
CA VAL A 325 14.98 8.68 -16.82
C VAL A 325 14.41 8.06 -18.11
N LEU A 326 15.16 8.17 -19.21
CA LEU A 326 14.76 7.68 -20.55
C LEU A 326 14.66 6.14 -20.66
N ASN A 327 15.13 5.41 -19.66
CA ASN A 327 15.16 3.94 -19.63
C ASN A 327 13.90 3.32 -18.95
N GLY A 328 12.76 3.99 -19.02
CA GLY A 328 11.49 3.46 -18.49
C GLY A 328 11.15 2.10 -19.10
N LYS A 329 10.95 1.09 -18.25
CA LYS A 329 10.65 -0.31 -18.64
C LYS A 329 9.26 -0.48 -19.24
N SER A 330 8.29 0.35 -18.83
CA SER A 330 6.90 0.25 -19.26
C SER A 330 6.68 0.98 -20.60
N LYS A 331 6.37 0.22 -21.65
CA LYS A 331 5.98 0.75 -22.96
C LYS A 331 4.74 1.64 -22.84
N THR A 332 3.70 1.18 -22.13
CA THR A 332 2.44 1.90 -21.94
C THR A 332 2.65 3.26 -21.28
N LEU A 333 3.46 3.33 -20.23
CA LEU A 333 3.75 4.59 -19.55
C LEU A 333 4.47 5.58 -20.48
N ARG A 334 5.44 5.10 -21.25
CA ARG A 334 6.13 5.90 -22.25
C ARG A 334 5.16 6.46 -23.29
N ASP A 335 4.26 5.63 -23.79
CA ASP A 335 3.25 6.02 -24.77
C ASP A 335 2.31 7.10 -24.20
N ILE A 336 1.90 6.99 -22.93
CA ILE A 336 1.10 8.01 -22.23
C ILE A 336 1.84 9.35 -22.16
N HIS A 337 3.12 9.35 -21.76
CA HIS A 337 3.90 10.59 -21.71
C HIS A 337 4.08 11.22 -23.09
N VAL A 338 4.29 10.42 -24.13
CA VAL A 338 4.41 10.92 -25.52
C VAL A 338 3.10 11.57 -25.96
N LYS A 339 1.96 10.90 -25.76
CA LYS A 339 0.62 11.43 -26.10
C LYS A 339 0.32 12.73 -25.35
N CYS A 340 0.63 12.79 -24.05
CA CYS A 340 0.47 14.01 -23.27
C CYS A 340 1.41 15.14 -23.73
N GLN A 341 2.63 14.81 -24.16
CA GLN A 341 3.54 15.79 -24.74
C GLN A 341 3.02 16.34 -26.08
N GLU A 342 2.38 15.51 -26.90
CA GLU A 342 1.74 15.95 -28.15
C GLU A 342 0.52 16.84 -27.89
N LEU A 343 -0.34 16.46 -26.93
CA LEU A 343 -1.44 17.29 -26.46
C LEU A 343 -0.95 18.63 -25.89
N TYR A 344 0.14 18.61 -25.12
CA TYR A 344 0.76 19.83 -24.59
C TYR A 344 1.33 20.73 -25.69
N ALA A 345 1.99 20.15 -26.71
CA ALA A 345 2.43 20.91 -27.88
C ALA A 345 1.25 21.54 -28.65
N CYS A 346 0.14 20.80 -28.78
CA CYS A 346 -1.12 21.30 -29.32
C CYS A 346 -1.64 22.51 -28.52
N PHE A 347 -1.72 22.38 -27.19
CA PHE A 347 -2.14 23.46 -26.29
C PHE A 347 -1.28 24.72 -26.44
N LEU A 348 0.05 24.57 -26.44
CA LEU A 348 0.98 25.69 -26.54
C LEU A 348 0.88 26.41 -27.89
N LEU A 349 0.94 25.67 -28.99
CA LEU A 349 1.02 26.27 -30.32
C LEU A 349 -0.31 26.81 -30.80
N ARG A 350 -1.43 26.18 -30.43
CA ARG A 350 -2.78 26.65 -30.79
C ARG A 350 -3.32 27.69 -29.83
N GLY A 351 -2.88 27.68 -28.56
CA GLY A 351 -3.38 28.60 -27.53
C GLY A 351 -2.59 29.90 -27.37
N ALA A 352 -1.31 29.92 -27.74
CA ALA A 352 -0.49 31.11 -27.56
C ALA A 352 -0.99 32.31 -28.40
N PRO A 353 -0.98 33.53 -27.86
CA PRO A 353 -1.22 34.75 -28.62
C PRO A 353 -0.25 34.89 -29.80
N LEU A 354 -0.73 35.42 -30.92
CA LEU A 354 0.08 35.61 -32.13
C LEU A 354 1.34 36.46 -31.87
N ASP A 355 1.24 37.50 -31.05
CA ASP A 355 2.38 38.35 -30.70
C ASP A 355 3.48 37.58 -29.95
N SER A 356 3.10 36.68 -29.05
CA SER A 356 4.03 35.83 -28.30
C SER A 356 4.73 34.85 -29.22
N LEU A 357 3.98 34.24 -30.16
CA LEU A 357 4.56 33.37 -31.17
C LEU A 357 5.53 34.14 -32.08
N PHE A 358 5.12 35.29 -32.60
CA PHE A 358 5.97 36.12 -33.45
C PHE A 358 7.26 36.54 -32.76
N LYS A 359 7.19 36.99 -31.50
CA LYS A 359 8.38 37.37 -30.73
C LYS A 359 9.40 36.23 -30.59
N ILE A 360 8.94 34.99 -30.48
CA ILE A 360 9.82 33.83 -30.28
C ILE A 360 10.37 33.32 -31.61
N PHE A 361 9.53 33.19 -32.63
CA PHE A 361 9.91 32.65 -33.94
C PHE A 361 10.57 33.67 -34.87
N LYS A 362 10.57 34.97 -34.54
CA LYS A 362 11.33 35.99 -35.28
C LYS A 362 12.84 35.84 -35.13
N ASN A 363 13.31 35.24 -34.04
CA ASN A 363 14.74 35.01 -33.79
C ASN A 363 15.24 33.77 -34.56
N ASN A 364 16.55 33.65 -34.78
CA ASN A 364 17.15 32.49 -35.47
C ASN A 364 16.69 31.16 -34.86
N THR A 365 16.51 30.13 -35.69
CA THR A 365 16.02 28.80 -35.28
C THR A 365 16.84 28.17 -34.14
N GLU A 366 18.15 28.40 -34.11
CA GLU A 366 19.06 27.95 -33.04
C GLU A 366 18.77 28.56 -31.65
N SER A 367 18.13 29.73 -31.61
CA SER A 367 17.79 30.42 -30.36
C SER A 367 16.44 29.99 -29.78
N ILE A 368 15.61 29.29 -30.55
CA ILE A 368 14.24 28.92 -30.17
C ILE A 368 14.27 27.75 -29.19
N ALA A 369 13.92 28.01 -27.94
CA ALA A 369 13.98 27.01 -26.89
C ALA A 369 13.10 25.78 -27.17
N VAL A 370 11.90 25.94 -27.74
CA VAL A 370 10.99 24.84 -28.10
C VAL A 370 11.63 23.77 -28.99
N LEU A 371 12.54 24.19 -29.88
CA LEU A 371 13.24 23.30 -30.82
C LEU A 371 14.44 22.60 -30.19
N LYS A 372 14.97 23.14 -29.08
CA LYS A 372 16.12 22.55 -28.37
C LYS A 372 15.76 21.20 -27.77
N PRO A 373 16.70 20.25 -27.74
CA PRO A 373 16.47 18.94 -27.13
C PRO A 373 16.09 19.10 -25.66
N LYS A 374 15.29 18.15 -25.16
CA LYS A 374 14.82 18.13 -23.78
C LYS A 374 16.02 18.15 -22.81
N LEU A 375 16.02 19.11 -21.88
CA LEU A 375 16.97 19.17 -20.77
C LEU A 375 16.73 18.01 -19.78
N ALA A 376 17.76 17.62 -19.03
CA ALA A 376 17.63 16.64 -17.96
C ALA A 376 16.64 17.17 -16.89
N GLY A 377 15.56 16.43 -16.61
CA GLY A 377 14.51 16.87 -15.69
C GLY A 377 13.10 16.34 -16.01
N PRO A 378 12.10 16.78 -15.24
CA PRO A 378 10.70 16.40 -15.45
C PRO A 378 10.21 16.86 -16.83
N VAL A 379 9.27 16.13 -17.42
CA VAL A 379 8.70 16.51 -18.73
C VAL A 379 7.92 17.85 -18.65
N PRO A 380 7.95 18.68 -19.71
CA PRO A 380 7.27 19.99 -19.70
C PRO A 380 5.77 19.90 -19.38
N TRP A 381 5.07 18.90 -19.92
CA TRP A 381 3.64 18.75 -19.68
C TRP A 381 3.30 18.41 -18.22
N ILE A 382 4.13 17.60 -17.52
CA ILE A 382 3.87 17.25 -16.11
C ILE A 382 4.14 18.45 -15.21
N THR A 383 5.15 19.25 -15.55
CA THR A 383 5.46 20.51 -14.88
C THR A 383 4.26 21.46 -14.99
N PHE A 384 3.64 21.53 -16.18
CA PHE A 384 2.42 22.32 -16.41
C PHE A 384 1.20 21.79 -15.66
N ALA A 385 1.00 20.48 -15.64
CA ALA A 385 -0.18 19.88 -15.05
C ALA A 385 -0.12 19.82 -13.50
N LEU A 386 1.06 19.88 -12.89
CA LEU A 386 1.28 19.86 -11.44
C LEU A 386 2.03 21.10 -10.93
N PRO A 387 1.45 22.31 -11.05
CA PRO A 387 2.12 23.56 -10.70
C PRO A 387 2.41 23.72 -9.19
N ASN A 388 1.68 23.01 -8.33
CA ASN A 388 1.94 23.02 -6.88
C ASN A 388 3.23 22.27 -6.52
N ILE A 389 3.61 21.28 -7.33
CA ILE A 389 4.81 20.46 -7.11
C ILE A 389 5.99 21.06 -7.87
N PHE A 390 5.78 21.45 -9.13
CA PHE A 390 6.82 22.02 -9.98
C PHE A 390 6.62 23.53 -10.16
N LYS A 391 7.50 24.35 -9.57
CA LYS A 391 7.46 25.80 -9.77
C LYS A 391 8.01 26.16 -11.14
N MET A 392 7.20 26.82 -11.97
CA MET A 392 7.49 27.19 -13.37
C MET A 392 8.64 28.19 -13.58
N ASN A 393 9.25 28.73 -12.53
CA ASN A 393 10.17 29.87 -12.61
C ASN A 393 11.65 29.53 -12.40
N GLU A 394 12.01 28.28 -12.09
CA GLU A 394 13.39 27.90 -11.79
C GLU A 394 14.07 27.35 -13.05
N THR A 395 14.78 28.22 -13.77
CA THR A 395 15.67 27.87 -14.90
C THR A 395 16.94 27.11 -14.45
N SER A 396 17.01 26.68 -13.20
CA SER A 396 18.19 26.08 -12.57
C SER A 396 17.85 24.80 -11.80
N LEU A 397 17.60 23.70 -12.53
CA LEU A 397 17.41 22.36 -11.95
C LEU A 397 18.74 21.66 -11.59
N ILE A 398 19.79 22.39 -11.20
CA ILE A 398 21.13 21.82 -10.91
C ILE A 398 21.64 22.16 -9.50
N GLN A 399 20.87 22.81 -8.63
CA GLN A 399 21.28 23.00 -7.24
C GLN A 399 20.41 22.16 -6.31
N THR A 400 21.00 21.05 -5.83
CA THR A 400 20.49 20.20 -4.74
C THR A 400 20.25 21.05 -3.49
N SER A 401 19.08 21.68 -3.42
CA SER A 401 18.61 22.41 -2.25
C SER A 401 17.61 21.53 -1.49
N ASP A 402 17.45 21.75 -0.18
CA ASP A 402 16.47 21.04 0.66
C ASP A 402 15.03 21.07 0.11
N GLN A 403 14.72 22.08 -0.72
CA GLN A 403 13.44 22.25 -1.38
C GLN A 403 13.20 21.20 -2.50
N ASP A 404 14.25 20.72 -3.18
CA ASP A 404 14.14 19.67 -4.19
C ASP A 404 13.91 18.28 -3.59
N TYR A 405 14.43 18.04 -2.38
CA TYR A 405 14.13 16.83 -1.62
C TYR A 405 12.68 16.80 -1.13
N GLY A 406 12.16 17.93 -0.64
CA GLY A 406 10.75 18.05 -0.27
C GLY A 406 9.81 17.74 -1.43
N ARG A 407 10.12 18.25 -2.64
CA ARG A 407 9.38 17.95 -3.88
C ARG A 407 9.44 16.47 -4.26
N THR A 408 10.63 15.87 -4.23
CA THR A 408 10.82 14.44 -4.55
C THR A 408 10.02 13.55 -3.60
N LEU A 409 10.09 13.82 -2.29
CA LEU A 409 9.29 13.13 -1.27
C LEU A 409 7.78 13.29 -1.50
N GLY A 410 7.36 14.50 -1.86
CA GLY A 410 5.97 14.78 -2.22
C GLY A 410 5.46 13.94 -3.39
N ILE A 411 6.28 13.79 -4.43
CA ILE A 411 5.94 12.96 -5.58
C ILE A 411 5.87 11.49 -5.18
N GLU A 412 6.82 10.99 -4.40
CA GLU A 412 6.79 9.60 -3.91
C GLU A 412 5.55 9.34 -3.05
N LEU A 413 5.19 10.29 -2.18
CA LEU A 413 3.96 10.25 -1.39
C LEU A 413 2.71 10.21 -2.29
N MET A 414 2.68 11.02 -3.35
CA MET A 414 1.59 11.02 -4.33
C MET A 414 1.43 9.65 -5.00
N VAL A 415 2.55 9.02 -5.40
CA VAL A 415 2.57 7.68 -5.99
C VAL A 415 2.10 6.63 -4.98
N LEU A 416 2.59 6.65 -3.73
CA LEU A 416 2.21 5.71 -2.67
C LEU A 416 0.70 5.71 -2.43
N LEU A 417 0.10 6.90 -2.32
CA LEU A 417 -1.31 7.07 -1.98
C LEU A 417 -2.26 6.71 -3.13
N ALA A 418 -1.77 6.73 -4.36
CA ALA A 418 -2.55 6.38 -5.54
C ALA A 418 -2.56 4.87 -5.84
N GLN A 419 -1.73 4.07 -5.16
CA GLN A 419 -1.65 2.62 -5.37
C GLN A 419 -2.96 1.88 -5.01
N PRO A 420 -3.25 0.74 -5.66
CA PRO A 420 -4.39 -0.15 -5.33
C PRO A 420 -4.34 -0.70 -3.92
N GLN A 421 -3.13 -0.96 -3.44
CA GLN A 421 -2.82 -1.44 -2.12
C GLN A 421 -1.54 -0.77 -1.62
N PRO A 422 -1.37 -0.62 -0.29
CA PRO A 422 -0.11 -0.14 0.28
C PRO A 422 1.07 -0.96 -0.24
N LYS A 423 2.00 -0.28 -0.91
CA LYS A 423 3.29 -0.86 -1.28
C LYS A 423 4.26 -0.60 -0.12
N TRP A 424 4.43 -1.59 0.75
CA TRP A 424 5.20 -1.45 2.00
C TRP A 424 6.64 -0.99 1.78
N ALA A 425 7.30 -1.48 0.72
CA ALA A 425 8.64 -1.03 0.36
C ALA A 425 8.68 0.47 0.00
N LEU A 426 7.67 0.98 -0.72
CA LEU A 426 7.60 2.41 -1.06
C LEU A 426 7.29 3.27 0.18
N LEU A 427 6.43 2.79 1.07
CA LEU A 427 6.20 3.44 2.37
C LEU A 427 7.49 3.53 3.18
N LEU A 428 8.21 2.42 3.30
CA LEU A 428 9.47 2.37 4.05
C LEU A 428 10.50 3.32 3.44
N LYS A 429 10.62 3.34 2.09
CA LYS A 429 11.46 4.31 1.38
C LYS A 429 11.12 5.75 1.77
N ILE A 430 9.84 6.13 1.77
CA ILE A 430 9.39 7.49 2.11
C ILE A 430 9.72 7.82 3.58
N LEU A 431 9.50 6.89 4.50
CA LEU A 431 9.78 7.09 5.94
C LEU A 431 11.27 7.27 6.22
N CYS A 432 12.14 6.55 5.51
CA CYS A 432 13.59 6.57 5.70
C CYS A 432 14.30 7.65 4.86
N SER A 433 13.69 8.13 3.79
CA SER A 433 14.35 9.06 2.86
C SER A 433 14.77 10.37 3.52
N ASN A 434 15.92 10.89 3.09
CA ASN A 434 16.55 12.12 3.60
C ASN A 434 16.71 12.11 5.12
N ASN A 435 17.45 11.12 5.64
CA ASN A 435 17.76 10.96 7.06
C ASN A 435 16.49 10.94 7.94
N PHE A 436 15.52 10.11 7.58
CA PHE A 436 14.25 9.94 8.31
C PHE A 436 13.43 11.23 8.48
N LYS A 437 13.54 12.22 7.58
CA LYS A 437 12.87 13.53 7.70
C LYS A 437 11.37 13.42 8.04
N ILE A 438 10.62 12.56 7.35
CA ILE A 438 9.19 12.37 7.61
C ILE A 438 8.96 11.69 8.96
N LEU A 439 9.70 10.63 9.25
CA LEU A 439 9.54 9.89 10.51
C LEU A 439 9.90 10.74 11.74
N ASN A 440 10.95 11.54 11.64
CA ASN A 440 11.37 12.51 12.67
C ASN A 440 10.32 13.62 12.86
N LEU A 441 9.75 14.13 11.76
CA LEU A 441 8.66 15.10 11.81
C LEU A 441 7.43 14.52 12.52
N LEU A 442 7.04 13.29 12.18
CA LEU A 442 5.93 12.59 12.84
C LEU A 442 6.20 12.38 14.33
N LEU A 443 7.38 11.88 14.69
CA LEU A 443 7.73 11.58 16.07
C LEU A 443 7.73 12.85 16.94
N ASN A 444 8.34 13.94 16.47
CA ASN A 444 8.30 15.23 17.19
C ASN A 444 6.87 15.73 17.40
N GLU A 445 6.03 15.68 16.36
CA GLU A 445 4.65 16.17 16.42
C GLU A 445 3.76 15.31 17.34
N PHE A 446 4.06 14.01 17.49
CA PHE A 446 3.36 13.15 18.44
C PHE A 446 3.85 13.33 19.87
N MET A 447 5.17 13.48 20.07
CA MET A 447 5.80 13.61 21.39
C MET A 447 5.57 14.98 22.04
N GLN A 448 5.41 16.05 21.25
CA GLN A 448 5.11 17.40 21.77
C GLN A 448 3.69 17.54 22.32
N ARG A 449 2.84 16.50 22.21
CA ARG A 449 1.46 16.58 22.69
C ARG A 449 1.35 16.33 24.17
N ASN A 450 0.72 17.27 24.86
CA ASN A 450 0.30 17.13 26.26
C ASN A 450 -0.96 16.26 26.38
N VAL A 451 -0.86 14.99 25.98
CA VAL A 451 -1.94 14.01 26.11
C VAL A 451 -1.43 12.87 26.99
N GLU A 452 -2.18 12.51 28.03
CA GLU A 452 -1.90 11.31 28.82
C GLU A 452 -2.04 10.08 27.92
N LEU A 453 -0.90 9.50 27.56
CA LEU A 453 -0.84 8.33 26.69
C LEU A 453 -1.31 7.09 27.46
N LYS A 454 -2.23 6.33 26.87
CA LYS A 454 -2.78 5.12 27.50
C LYS A 454 -2.45 3.90 26.64
N LYS A 455 -1.72 2.95 27.23
CA LYS A 455 -1.56 1.60 26.67
C LYS A 455 -2.90 0.87 26.85
N VAL A 456 -3.47 0.41 25.76
CA VAL A 456 -4.61 -0.53 25.78
C VAL A 456 -4.12 -1.80 25.15
N ILE A 457 -4.22 -2.93 25.88
CA ILE A 457 -3.95 -4.25 25.32
C ILE A 457 -5.16 -4.56 24.41
N PRO A 458 -5.01 -4.50 23.08
CA PRO A 458 -6.12 -4.80 22.20
C PRO A 458 -6.34 -6.30 22.29
N LYS A 459 -7.55 -6.73 22.65
CA LYS A 459 -7.94 -8.12 22.48
C LYS A 459 -7.84 -8.44 20.99
N SER A 460 -7.02 -9.43 20.65
CA SER A 460 -6.83 -9.91 19.29
C SER A 460 -8.12 -10.59 18.80
N VAL A 461 -9.07 -9.79 18.33
CA VAL A 461 -10.33 -10.31 17.79
C VAL A 461 -10.20 -10.43 16.29
N ASP A 462 -10.42 -11.64 15.79
CA ASP A 462 -10.42 -11.93 14.36
C ASP A 462 -11.49 -11.11 13.61
N CYS A 463 -11.32 -10.99 12.29
CA CYS A 463 -12.31 -10.35 11.42
C CYS A 463 -13.25 -11.36 10.75
N GLY A 464 -13.11 -12.65 11.03
CA GLY A 464 -13.90 -13.73 10.40
C GLY A 464 -13.57 -14.01 8.93
N ASN A 465 -12.82 -13.14 8.25
CA ASN A 465 -12.50 -13.27 6.82
C ASN A 465 -11.42 -14.32 6.52
N LEU A 466 -11.40 -14.81 5.27
CA LEU A 466 -10.40 -15.78 4.79
C LEU A 466 -8.97 -15.25 5.00
N LEU A 467 -8.05 -16.16 5.38
CA LEU A 467 -6.63 -15.90 5.64
C LEU A 467 -6.36 -14.91 6.80
N CYS A 468 -7.35 -14.62 7.65
CA CYS A 468 -7.15 -13.77 8.82
C CYS A 468 -6.14 -14.42 9.79
N PRO A 469 -5.02 -13.74 10.12
CA PRO A 469 -4.00 -14.25 11.04
C PRO A 469 -4.44 -14.31 12.51
N ALA A 470 -5.62 -13.77 12.85
CA ALA A 470 -6.14 -13.59 14.20
C ALA A 470 -5.27 -12.74 15.16
N ASP A 471 -4.10 -12.27 14.71
CA ASP A 471 -3.18 -11.37 15.44
C ASP A 471 -3.68 -9.92 15.64
N GLY A 472 -4.93 -9.61 15.28
CA GLY A 472 -5.49 -8.25 15.32
C GLY A 472 -5.02 -7.30 14.21
N SER A 473 -4.05 -7.67 13.38
CA SER A 473 -3.52 -6.85 12.28
C SER A 473 -4.51 -6.65 11.13
N CYS A 474 -5.63 -7.37 11.16
CA CYS A 474 -6.74 -7.26 10.22
C CYS A 474 -7.63 -6.03 10.49
N ARG A 475 -7.56 -5.44 11.68
CA ARG A 475 -8.34 -4.25 12.03
C ARG A 475 -7.51 -3.01 11.76
N ASN A 476 -8.10 -2.06 11.03
CA ASN A 476 -7.55 -0.71 10.95
C ASN A 476 -7.64 -0.03 12.32
N VAL A 477 -6.94 1.10 12.48
CA VAL A 477 -7.07 2.04 13.61
C VAL A 477 -8.54 2.15 14.01
N ASP A 478 -8.84 2.17 15.32
CA ASP A 478 -10.20 2.30 15.82
C ASP A 478 -10.90 3.54 15.22
N ALA A 479 -11.76 3.27 14.24
CA ALA A 479 -12.44 4.25 13.43
C ALA A 479 -13.73 4.78 14.08
N THR A 480 -14.02 4.39 15.33
CA THR A 480 -15.18 4.90 16.07
C THR A 480 -15.14 6.42 16.27
N SER A 481 -13.94 7.01 16.25
CA SER A 481 -13.72 8.45 16.38
C SER A 481 -13.19 9.05 15.07
N LYS A 482 -13.65 10.27 14.74
CA LYS A 482 -13.12 11.03 13.58
C LYS A 482 -11.73 11.63 13.86
N THR A 483 -11.39 11.82 15.13
CA THR A 483 -10.16 12.47 15.59
C THR A 483 -9.28 11.52 16.39
N LEU A 484 -7.96 11.71 16.36
CA LEU A 484 -7.04 10.84 17.09
C LEU A 484 -7.21 11.03 18.62
N ASN A 485 -7.20 9.92 19.35
CA ASN A 485 -7.30 9.88 20.81
C ASN A 485 -5.94 9.52 21.42
N SER A 486 -5.85 9.48 22.76
CA SER A 486 -4.60 9.16 23.46
C SER A 486 -4.02 7.78 23.09
N PHE A 487 -4.88 6.79 22.85
CA PHE A 487 -4.48 5.46 22.41
C PHE A 487 -3.85 5.49 21.00
N HIS A 488 -4.44 6.23 20.07
CA HIS A 488 -3.91 6.38 18.72
C HIS A 488 -2.51 7.02 18.74
N TYR A 489 -2.29 8.05 19.58
CA TYR A 489 -0.96 8.65 19.72
C TYR A 489 0.06 7.68 20.33
N TYR A 490 -0.33 6.91 21.36
CA TYR A 490 0.53 5.88 21.95
C TYR A 490 1.01 4.89 20.86
N GLU A 491 0.08 4.37 20.07
CA GLU A 491 0.35 3.42 19.00
C GLU A 491 1.22 4.00 17.88
N LEU A 492 0.99 5.25 17.50
CA LEU A 492 1.78 5.94 16.47
C LEU A 492 3.22 6.20 16.92
N ILE A 493 3.44 6.63 18.16
CA ILE A 493 4.78 6.84 18.72
C ILE A 493 5.53 5.50 18.78
N MET A 494 4.89 4.45 19.28
CA MET A 494 5.48 3.11 19.35
C MET A 494 5.83 2.58 17.95
N SER A 495 4.91 2.73 16.99
CA SER A 495 5.13 2.30 15.59
C SER A 495 6.27 3.07 14.91
N ALA A 496 6.31 4.39 15.08
CA ALA A 496 7.37 5.23 14.53
C ALA A 496 8.74 4.86 15.12
N SER A 497 8.78 4.67 16.44
CA SER A 497 10.00 4.28 17.16
C SER A 497 10.50 2.90 16.72
N PHE A 498 9.61 1.93 16.56
CA PHE A 498 9.95 0.57 16.13
C PHE A 498 10.64 0.57 14.75
N ILE A 499 10.09 1.29 13.77
CA ILE A 499 10.70 1.40 12.44
C ILE A 499 12.05 2.14 12.50
N PHE A 500 12.13 3.22 13.30
CA PHE A 500 13.36 3.99 13.46
C PHE A 500 14.51 3.11 13.97
N LEU A 501 14.25 2.35 15.04
CA LEU A 501 15.23 1.47 15.69
C LEU A 501 15.69 0.33 14.78
N HIS A 502 14.74 -0.29 14.06
CA HIS A 502 15.02 -1.42 13.18
C HIS A 502 15.88 -1.02 11.97
N VAL A 503 15.68 0.18 11.42
CA VAL A 503 16.32 0.61 10.15
C VAL A 503 17.52 1.54 10.34
N GLY A 504 17.47 2.47 11.30
CA GLY A 504 18.48 3.52 11.45
C GLY A 504 19.84 2.99 11.91
N ASN A 505 20.93 3.62 11.48
CA ASN A 505 22.28 3.31 11.99
C ASN A 505 22.57 4.07 13.32
N ASP A 506 23.76 3.85 13.88
CA ASP A 506 24.17 4.43 15.17
C ASP A 506 24.07 5.97 15.19
N GLU A 507 24.59 6.64 14.16
CA GLU A 507 24.58 8.10 14.03
C GLU A 507 23.16 8.64 13.87
N GLU A 508 22.36 8.03 12.99
CA GLU A 508 20.97 8.44 12.72
C GLU A 508 20.08 8.28 13.96
N ILE A 509 20.26 7.19 14.72
CA ILE A 509 19.53 6.98 15.97
C ILE A 509 19.94 8.03 17.00
N LYS A 510 21.24 8.34 17.16
CA LYS A 510 21.72 9.38 18.08
C LYS A 510 21.16 10.76 17.71
N GLU A 511 21.28 11.16 16.44
CA GLU A 511 20.94 12.50 15.99
C GLU A 511 19.42 12.76 15.94
N PHE A 512 18.63 11.81 15.44
CA PHE A 512 17.22 12.06 15.12
C PHE A 512 16.22 11.37 16.04
N PHE A 513 16.58 10.26 16.69
CA PHE A 513 15.68 9.53 17.59
C PHE A 513 15.91 9.91 19.05
N ILE A 514 17.16 9.84 19.50
CA ILE A 514 17.50 10.13 20.90
C ILE A 514 17.31 11.61 21.24
N ASP A 515 17.62 12.54 20.33
CA ASP A 515 17.31 13.97 20.52
C ASP A 515 15.82 14.20 20.86
N VAL A 516 14.91 13.50 20.17
CA VAL A 516 13.47 13.66 20.37
C VAL A 516 13.02 13.06 21.70
N ILE A 517 13.58 11.91 22.07
CA ILE A 517 13.18 11.17 23.28
C ILE A 517 13.73 11.78 24.56
N THR A 518 14.86 12.47 24.51
CA THR A 518 15.51 13.07 25.69
C THR A 518 14.93 14.42 26.10
N LYS A 519 14.06 15.03 25.28
CA LYS A 519 13.37 16.30 25.58
C LYS A 519 12.56 16.29 26.88
N PRO A 520 11.78 15.24 27.21
CA PRO A 520 11.10 15.13 28.51
C PRO A 520 12.11 14.80 29.61
N ALA A 521 12.08 15.53 30.74
CA ALA A 521 13.05 15.34 31.83
C ALA A 521 13.09 13.93 32.44
N ASP A 522 11.99 13.19 32.36
CA ASP A 522 11.80 11.89 33.01
C ASP A 522 12.03 10.68 32.08
N TRP A 523 12.56 10.89 30.87
CA TRP A 523 12.67 9.85 29.84
C TRP A 523 13.41 8.60 30.32
N ALA A 524 14.48 8.76 31.09
CA ALA A 524 15.36 7.66 31.47
C ALA A 524 14.82 6.82 32.64
N LYS A 525 13.77 7.27 33.34
CA LYS A 525 13.22 6.57 34.53
C LYS A 525 12.80 5.12 34.24
N CYS A 526 12.45 4.78 32.99
CA CYS A 526 12.10 3.42 32.60
C CYS A 526 13.26 2.42 32.70
N PHE A 527 14.52 2.90 32.71
CA PHE A 527 15.70 2.06 32.86
C PHE A 527 16.07 1.78 34.32
N GLU A 528 15.40 2.39 35.29
CA GLU A 528 15.67 2.14 36.70
C GLU A 528 15.30 0.69 37.07
N ARG A 529 16.17 -0.02 37.78
CA ARG A 529 15.93 -1.41 38.21
C ARG A 529 14.62 -1.61 38.97
N ARG A 530 14.16 -0.57 39.68
CA ARG A 530 12.88 -0.57 40.42
C ARG A 530 11.63 -0.45 39.54
N GLN A 531 11.77 -0.23 38.23
CA GLN A 531 10.67 0.02 37.29
C GLN A 531 10.34 -1.18 36.39
N VAL A 532 10.97 -2.34 36.59
CA VAL A 532 10.72 -3.57 35.81
C VAL A 532 9.23 -3.93 35.76
N TRP A 533 8.56 -3.88 36.92
CA TRP A 533 7.14 -4.24 37.08
C TRP A 533 6.18 -3.24 36.41
N ASN A 534 6.63 -2.01 36.15
CA ASN A 534 5.77 -0.95 35.63
C ASN A 534 5.33 -1.26 34.19
N GLN A 535 4.04 -1.54 34.00
CA GLN A 535 3.43 -1.77 32.68
C GLN A 535 3.00 -0.48 31.97
N ILE A 536 3.03 0.66 32.67
CA ILE A 536 2.76 1.99 32.11
C ILE A 536 4.10 2.59 31.71
N ARG A 537 4.50 2.29 30.48
CA ARG A 537 5.80 2.66 29.92
C ARG A 537 5.64 3.73 28.84
N PHE A 538 6.72 4.44 28.55
CA PHE A 538 6.76 5.30 27.37
C PHE A 538 6.59 4.44 26.10
N PRO A 539 5.83 4.91 25.09
CA PRO A 539 5.57 4.10 23.90
C PRO A 539 6.84 3.75 23.10
N TRP A 540 7.86 4.61 23.12
CA TRP A 540 9.15 4.33 22.49
C TRP A 540 9.94 3.24 23.23
N TYR A 541 9.79 3.13 24.56
CA TYR A 541 10.42 2.08 25.35
C TYR A 541 9.70 0.73 25.13
N GLU A 542 8.38 0.76 24.99
CA GLU A 542 7.61 -0.42 24.56
C GLU A 542 8.07 -0.93 23.19
N ALA A 543 8.45 -0.03 22.26
CA ALA A 543 9.01 -0.44 20.98
C ALA A 543 10.33 -1.22 21.13
N LEU A 544 11.21 -0.85 22.07
CA LEU A 544 12.44 -1.58 22.37
C LEU A 544 12.14 -2.97 22.95
N ILE A 545 11.19 -3.06 23.87
CA ILE A 545 10.74 -4.33 24.45
C ILE A 545 10.21 -5.28 23.37
N ASN A 546 9.48 -4.76 22.39
CA ASN A 546 8.95 -5.56 21.28
C ASN A 546 10.03 -6.14 20.35
N LEU A 547 11.28 -5.64 20.39
CA LEU A 547 12.41 -6.26 19.67
C LEU A 547 12.88 -7.55 20.36
N ALA A 548 12.59 -7.73 21.65
CA ALA A 548 12.93 -8.94 22.40
C ALA A 548 11.92 -10.08 22.20
N THR A 549 10.76 -9.82 21.57
CA THR A 549 9.67 -10.77 21.37
C THR A 549 10.08 -12.17 20.85
N PRO A 550 11.03 -12.33 19.91
CA PRO A 550 11.38 -13.65 19.36
C PRO A 550 11.81 -14.70 20.39
N ILE A 551 12.40 -14.27 21.52
CA ILE A 551 12.87 -15.20 22.56
C ILE A 551 11.89 -15.35 23.73
N LEU A 552 10.92 -14.44 23.90
CA LEU A 552 10.09 -14.38 25.11
C LEU A 552 9.26 -15.65 25.32
N ALA A 553 8.61 -16.16 24.26
CA ALA A 553 7.80 -17.37 24.36
C ALA A 553 8.66 -18.58 24.73
N LEU A 554 9.82 -18.72 24.10
CA LEU A 554 10.75 -19.81 24.34
C LEU A 554 11.27 -19.80 25.79
N VAL A 555 11.75 -18.64 26.28
CA VAL A 555 12.26 -18.52 27.65
C VAL A 555 11.14 -18.63 28.68
N GLY A 556 9.99 -18.02 28.42
CA GLY A 556 8.89 -18.03 29.36
C GLY A 556 8.26 -19.41 29.53
N GLU A 557 8.04 -20.16 28.44
CA GLU A 557 7.50 -21.52 28.50
C GLU A 557 8.47 -22.51 29.16
N THR A 558 9.78 -22.41 28.87
CA THR A 558 10.78 -23.29 29.52
C THR A 558 10.81 -23.08 31.03
N VAL A 559 10.75 -21.83 31.48
CA VAL A 559 10.72 -21.47 32.91
C VAL A 559 9.44 -21.94 33.59
N ILE A 560 8.27 -21.69 32.97
CA ILE A 560 6.99 -22.15 33.50
C ILE A 560 6.98 -23.68 33.62
N ASN A 561 7.47 -24.39 32.61
CA ASN A 561 7.54 -25.85 32.64
C ASN A 561 8.52 -26.34 33.71
N ALA A 562 9.70 -25.72 33.85
CA ALA A 562 10.68 -26.06 34.88
C ALA A 562 10.09 -25.90 36.30
N LEU A 563 9.42 -24.78 36.57
CA LEU A 563 8.74 -24.54 37.85
C LEU A 563 7.64 -25.57 38.13
N ARG A 564 6.83 -25.92 37.11
CA ARG A 564 5.81 -27.00 37.22
C ARG A 564 6.41 -28.36 37.51
N THR A 565 7.63 -28.63 37.03
CA THR A 565 8.37 -29.88 37.33
C THR A 565 9.12 -29.85 38.67
N GLY A 566 8.96 -28.79 39.47
CA GLY A 566 9.52 -28.68 40.82
C GLY A 566 10.84 -27.91 40.94
N ALA A 567 11.24 -27.13 39.93
CA ALA A 567 12.39 -26.24 40.05
C ALA A 567 12.12 -25.16 41.11
N THR A 568 13.15 -24.81 41.88
CA THR A 568 13.08 -23.67 42.81
C THR A 568 13.13 -22.33 42.07
N MET A 569 12.64 -21.24 42.67
CA MET A 569 12.71 -19.91 42.05
C MET A 569 14.15 -19.48 41.73
N TYR A 570 15.12 -19.84 42.58
CA TYR A 570 16.54 -19.60 42.33
C TYR A 570 17.03 -20.32 41.07
N GLN A 571 16.66 -21.60 40.89
CA GLN A 571 16.98 -22.36 39.68
C GLN A 571 16.28 -21.79 38.45
N ALA A 572 15.04 -21.31 38.60
CA ALA A 572 14.29 -20.68 37.51
C ALA A 572 14.93 -19.36 37.05
N MET A 573 15.39 -18.50 37.97
CA MET A 573 16.09 -17.26 37.62
C MET A 573 17.45 -17.55 36.95
N SER A 574 18.19 -18.54 37.45
CA SER A 574 19.42 -19.00 36.79
C SER A 574 19.17 -19.56 35.39
N LEU A 575 18.05 -20.29 35.22
CA LEU A 575 17.61 -20.80 33.92
C LEU A 575 17.28 -19.66 32.94
N ILE A 576 16.66 -18.57 33.39
CA ILE A 576 16.38 -17.39 32.56
C ILE A 576 17.69 -16.81 32.00
N VAL A 577 18.69 -16.58 32.85
CA VAL A 577 19.99 -16.04 32.43
C VAL A 577 20.69 -17.01 31.47
N ALA A 578 20.66 -18.31 31.75
CA ALA A 578 21.20 -19.33 30.86
C ALA A 578 20.49 -19.35 29.49
N CYS A 579 19.17 -19.20 29.47
CA CYS A 579 18.40 -19.10 28.23
C CYS A 579 18.75 -17.83 27.44
N PHE A 580 18.95 -16.69 28.10
CA PHE A 580 19.44 -15.49 27.42
C PHE A 580 20.81 -15.71 26.77
N SER A 581 21.75 -16.34 27.48
CA SER A 581 23.07 -16.70 26.92
C SER A 581 22.99 -17.66 25.73
N GLN A 582 21.97 -18.52 25.65
CA GLN A 582 21.81 -19.46 24.54
C GLN A 582 21.08 -18.87 23.33
N TYR A 583 20.15 -17.94 23.54
CA TYR A 583 19.22 -17.49 22.49
C TYR A 583 19.42 -16.04 22.05
N TRP A 584 20.36 -15.30 22.63
CA TRP A 584 20.58 -13.91 22.24
C TRP A 584 21.00 -13.73 20.77
N ASP A 585 21.62 -14.74 20.15
CA ASP A 585 21.96 -14.75 18.71
C ASP A 585 20.71 -14.64 17.80
N ILE A 586 19.51 -14.93 18.33
CA ILE A 586 18.22 -14.83 17.61
C ILE A 586 17.64 -13.41 17.70
N LEU A 587 18.10 -12.60 18.67
CA LEU A 587 17.62 -11.23 18.84
C LEU A 587 17.99 -10.37 17.65
N ASP A 588 17.13 -9.41 17.36
CA ASP A 588 17.40 -8.40 16.35
C ASP A 588 18.61 -7.56 16.76
N THR A 589 19.60 -7.44 15.86
CA THR A 589 20.79 -6.59 16.05
C THR A 589 20.44 -5.15 16.43
N SER A 590 19.28 -4.65 16.02
CA SER A 590 18.77 -3.33 16.40
C SER A 590 18.55 -3.17 17.90
N LEU A 591 18.19 -4.24 18.63
CA LEU A 591 18.04 -4.21 20.09
C LEU A 591 19.40 -4.02 20.77
N LEU A 592 20.41 -4.78 20.34
CA LEU A 592 21.76 -4.70 20.89
C LEU A 592 22.37 -3.31 20.67
N ARG A 593 22.22 -2.78 19.44
CA ARG A 593 22.64 -1.43 19.07
C ARG A 593 21.93 -0.37 19.91
N ALA A 594 20.60 -0.42 19.99
CA ALA A 594 19.85 0.55 20.77
C ALA A 594 20.23 0.51 22.25
N ALA A 595 20.38 -0.69 22.82
CA ALA A 595 20.80 -0.86 24.21
C ALA A 595 22.18 -0.24 24.48
N SER A 596 23.16 -0.41 23.58
CA SER A 596 24.47 0.25 23.74
C SER A 596 24.38 1.77 23.63
N LEU A 597 23.58 2.30 22.71
CA LEU A 597 23.40 3.75 22.54
C LEU A 597 22.76 4.38 23.78
N PHE A 598 21.76 3.72 24.37
CA PHE A 598 21.15 4.19 25.60
C PHE A 598 22.09 4.06 26.81
N GLN A 599 22.91 3.00 26.87
CA GLN A 599 23.92 2.84 27.93
C GLN A 599 24.89 4.03 27.99
N GLU A 600 25.24 4.62 26.84
CA GLU A 600 26.14 5.79 26.77
C GLU A 600 25.51 7.10 27.28
N ILE A 601 24.18 7.21 27.27
CA ILE A 601 23.45 8.49 27.43
C ILE A 601 22.67 8.55 28.75
N ILE A 602 22.48 7.41 29.43
CA ILE A 602 21.74 7.36 30.69
C ILE A 602 22.38 8.26 31.76
N PRO A 603 21.57 9.08 32.48
CA PRO A 603 22.04 9.86 33.62
C PRO A 603 22.63 8.97 34.72
N SER A 604 23.68 9.44 35.38
CA SER A 604 24.36 8.72 36.48
C SER A 604 23.47 8.42 37.69
N GLU A 605 22.30 9.05 37.79
CA GLU A 605 21.33 8.84 38.87
C GLU A 605 20.51 7.55 38.69
N ILE A 606 20.49 6.99 37.47
CA ILE A 606 19.64 5.86 37.10
C ILE A 606 20.49 4.61 37.05
N THR A 607 20.07 3.59 37.79
CA THR A 607 20.79 2.30 37.90
C THR A 607 19.97 1.17 37.27
N PRO A 608 20.31 0.71 36.06
CA PRO A 608 19.70 -0.48 35.46
C PRO A 608 20.04 -1.77 36.23
N ILE A 609 19.31 -2.87 35.95
CA ILE A 609 19.67 -4.19 36.47
C ILE A 609 21.10 -4.54 36.02
N SER A 610 21.95 -4.90 36.99
CA SER A 610 23.37 -5.24 36.78
C SER A 610 24.12 -4.19 35.97
N ASP A 611 23.79 -2.91 36.14
CA ASP A 611 24.34 -1.76 35.41
C ASP A 611 24.23 -1.87 33.87
N SER A 612 23.31 -2.70 33.38
CA SER A 612 23.12 -2.99 31.95
C SER A 612 21.71 -2.68 31.46
N VAL A 613 21.63 -1.77 30.48
CA VAL A 613 20.38 -1.44 29.76
C VAL A 613 19.80 -2.64 29.03
N LEU A 614 20.66 -3.47 28.43
CA LEU A 614 20.21 -4.66 27.71
C LEU A 614 19.49 -5.61 28.67
N MET A 615 20.08 -5.86 29.84
CA MET A 615 19.48 -6.74 30.85
C MET A 615 18.16 -6.16 31.36
N GLN A 616 18.10 -4.86 31.60
CA GLN A 616 16.87 -4.17 31.98
C GLN A 616 15.73 -4.36 30.95
N ILE A 617 16.03 -4.26 29.65
CA ILE A 617 15.02 -4.45 28.58
C ILE A 617 14.57 -5.92 28.50
N LEU A 618 15.51 -6.87 28.57
CA LEU A 618 15.19 -8.32 28.51
C LEU A 618 14.35 -8.77 29.71
N VAL A 619 14.67 -8.31 30.91
CA VAL A 619 13.90 -8.62 32.12
C VAL A 619 12.53 -7.92 32.09
N SER A 620 12.47 -6.66 31.66
CA SER A 620 11.20 -5.92 31.53
C SER A 620 10.24 -6.54 30.52
N SER A 621 10.78 -7.08 29.42
CA SER A 621 10.02 -7.76 28.36
C SER A 621 9.50 -9.12 28.82
N LEU A 622 10.34 -9.91 29.50
CA LEU A 622 9.95 -11.20 30.06
C LEU A 622 8.91 -11.06 31.20
N TYR A 623 9.02 -10.01 32.02
CA TYR A 623 8.01 -9.67 33.01
C TYR A 623 6.64 -9.44 32.37
N THR A 624 6.57 -8.65 31.29
CA THR A 624 5.31 -8.40 30.55
C THR A 624 4.73 -9.69 29.98
N TYR A 625 5.59 -10.60 29.49
CA TYR A 625 5.17 -11.92 29.01
C TYR A 625 4.49 -12.75 30.11
N PHE A 626 5.10 -12.84 31.29
CA PHE A 626 4.52 -13.60 32.40
C PHE A 626 3.21 -13.02 32.93
N ILE A 627 3.10 -11.69 33.02
CA ILE A 627 1.85 -11.04 33.42
C ILE A 627 0.73 -11.36 32.42
N THR A 628 1.01 -11.27 31.12
CA THR A 628 0.00 -11.57 30.08
C THR A 628 -0.50 -13.01 30.19
N ASN A 629 0.41 -13.97 30.42
CA ASN A 629 0.04 -15.38 30.62
C ASN A 629 -0.70 -15.66 31.94
N SER A 630 -0.61 -14.75 32.91
CA SER A 630 -1.34 -14.87 34.19
C SER A 630 -2.80 -14.40 34.09
N GLU A 631 -3.14 -13.53 33.14
CA GLU A 631 -4.48 -12.93 33.00
C GLU A 631 -5.48 -13.79 32.20
N ASP A 632 -5.01 -14.78 31.42
CA ASP A 632 -5.78 -15.38 30.31
C ASP A 632 -6.79 -16.48 30.67
N LYS A 633 -7.30 -16.54 31.91
CA LYS A 633 -8.48 -17.38 32.24
C LYS A 633 -9.56 -16.60 32.98
N LYS A 634 -10.67 -16.33 32.26
CA LYS A 634 -11.93 -15.86 32.83
C LYS A 634 -12.33 -16.78 34.00
N VAL A 635 -12.32 -16.24 35.21
CA VAL A 635 -12.93 -16.87 36.37
C VAL A 635 -14.44 -16.86 36.15
N THR A 636 -14.99 -18.00 35.73
CA THR A 636 -16.45 -18.23 35.72
C THR A 636 -16.89 -18.42 37.17
N PHE A 637 -17.35 -17.36 37.83
CA PHE A 637 -17.98 -17.49 39.15
C PHE A 637 -19.30 -18.26 39.01
N GLN A 638 -19.27 -19.57 39.22
CA GLN A 638 -20.47 -20.30 39.62
C GLN A 638 -20.69 -20.06 41.12
N MET A 639 -21.64 -19.19 41.44
CA MET A 639 -22.21 -19.13 42.78
C MET A 639 -22.95 -20.45 43.05
N SER A 640 -22.38 -21.31 43.90
CA SER A 640 -23.14 -22.30 44.64
C SER A 640 -22.78 -22.22 46.12
N LYS A 641 -23.83 -22.07 46.94
CA LYS A 641 -23.77 -21.91 48.39
C LYS A 641 -23.29 -23.20 49.07
N GLN A 642 -22.34 -23.03 49.99
CA GLN A 642 -22.07 -23.75 51.24
C GLN A 642 -22.76 -25.11 51.49
N ASN A 643 -21.97 -26.16 51.70
CA ASN A 643 -21.71 -26.77 53.03
C ASN A 643 -21.00 -28.13 52.89
N SER A 644 -19.78 -28.24 53.45
CA SER A 644 -19.36 -29.28 54.41
C SER A 644 -17.82 -29.36 54.50
N LEU A 645 -17.32 -29.36 55.73
CA LEU A 645 -15.92 -29.64 56.08
C LEU A 645 -15.52 -31.03 55.58
N GLU A 646 -14.37 -31.14 54.90
CA GLU A 646 -13.53 -32.34 54.90
C GLU A 646 -12.12 -32.05 54.34
N SER A 647 -11.10 -32.43 55.12
CA SER A 647 -9.70 -32.75 54.78
C SER A 647 -8.99 -31.99 53.64
N VAL A 648 -8.11 -31.04 54.00
CA VAL A 648 -7.10 -30.48 53.09
C VAL A 648 -5.91 -31.45 53.00
N SER A 649 -6.03 -32.40 52.07
CA SER A 649 -4.90 -33.12 51.50
C SER A 649 -5.26 -33.44 50.05
N ASN A 650 -4.81 -32.58 49.12
CA ASN A 650 -4.45 -32.89 47.73
C ASN A 650 -4.06 -31.58 47.02
N GLN A 651 -2.76 -31.40 46.82
CA GLN A 651 -2.20 -30.41 45.89
C GLN A 651 -2.66 -30.78 44.48
N GLY A 652 -3.62 -30.03 43.93
CA GLY A 652 -3.85 -30.03 42.49
C GLY A 652 -2.67 -29.37 41.77
N PRO A 653 -2.47 -29.64 40.46
CA PRO A 653 -1.40 -29.00 39.70
C PRO A 653 -1.57 -27.49 39.79
N GLU A 654 -0.55 -26.79 40.29
CA GLU A 654 -0.56 -25.32 40.36
C GLU A 654 -0.95 -24.75 38.99
N SER A 655 -1.95 -23.86 39.00
CA SER A 655 -2.42 -23.27 37.76
C SER A 655 -1.27 -22.51 37.09
N VAL A 656 -1.10 -22.66 35.78
CA VAL A 656 -0.05 -22.00 34.98
C VAL A 656 0.01 -20.49 35.25
N ALA A 657 -1.14 -19.87 35.49
CA ALA A 657 -1.26 -18.46 35.83
C ALA A 657 -0.56 -18.09 37.15
N ASN A 658 -0.70 -18.92 38.20
CA ASN A 658 -0.05 -18.69 39.48
C ASN A 658 1.47 -18.85 39.39
N VAL A 659 1.93 -19.86 38.63
CA VAL A 659 3.36 -20.09 38.40
C VAL A 659 3.98 -18.93 37.61
N ALA A 660 3.30 -18.45 36.57
CA ALA A 660 3.73 -17.30 35.78
C ALA A 660 3.80 -16.01 36.65
N LEU A 661 2.79 -15.77 37.49
CA LEU A 661 2.78 -14.61 38.38
C LEU A 661 3.91 -14.67 39.43
N ALA A 662 4.14 -15.82 40.05
CA ALA A 662 5.26 -16.01 40.97
C ALA A 662 6.62 -15.80 40.28
N ALA A 663 6.77 -16.28 39.04
CA ALA A 663 7.97 -16.06 38.23
C ALA A 663 8.17 -14.56 37.91
N ALA A 664 7.09 -13.84 37.60
CA ALA A 664 7.13 -12.39 37.38
C ALA A 664 7.58 -11.62 38.63
N GLU A 665 7.06 -11.97 39.81
CA GLU A 665 7.46 -11.32 41.06
C GLU A 665 8.94 -11.56 41.39
N SER A 666 9.43 -12.79 41.15
CA SER A 666 10.84 -13.15 41.40
C SER A 666 11.82 -12.50 40.41
N LEU A 667 11.36 -12.17 39.19
CA LEU A 667 12.17 -11.45 38.20
C LEU A 667 12.57 -10.05 38.65
N CYS A 668 11.73 -9.38 39.45
CA CYS A 668 12.02 -8.05 39.98
C CYS A 668 13.24 -8.05 40.92
N SER A 669 13.61 -9.21 41.47
CA SER A 669 14.74 -9.39 42.39
C SER A 669 15.84 -10.30 41.83
N ILE A 670 15.90 -10.47 40.50
CA ILE A 670 16.84 -11.38 39.83
C ILE A 670 18.32 -11.09 40.15
N ASP A 671 18.67 -9.85 40.45
CA ASP A 671 20.03 -9.43 40.83
C ASP A 671 20.06 -8.79 42.23
N GLU A 672 19.05 -9.05 43.07
CA GLU A 672 19.11 -8.65 44.48
C GLU A 672 20.08 -9.56 45.25
N ASP A 673 20.97 -8.92 46.01
CA ASP A 673 22.06 -9.54 46.79
C ASP A 673 23.16 -10.22 45.96
N ASN A 674 23.35 -9.81 44.69
CA ASN A 674 24.39 -10.33 43.79
C ASN A 674 24.35 -11.85 43.57
N LYS A 675 23.15 -12.47 43.65
CA LYS A 675 22.98 -13.94 43.58
C LYS A 675 23.29 -14.54 42.21
N HIS A 676 23.03 -13.79 41.14
CA HIS A 676 23.18 -14.24 39.76
C HIS A 676 24.18 -13.37 38.96
N THR A 677 24.90 -12.46 39.63
CA THR A 677 25.78 -11.46 38.99
C THR A 677 26.84 -12.10 38.10
N ASP A 678 27.52 -13.17 38.54
CA ASP A 678 28.54 -13.86 37.73
C ASP A 678 27.97 -14.40 36.40
N GLN A 679 26.76 -14.95 36.42
CA GLN A 679 26.10 -15.48 35.21
C GLN A 679 25.68 -14.36 34.26
N ILE A 680 25.24 -13.23 34.82
CA ILE A 680 24.85 -12.04 34.05
C ILE A 680 26.08 -11.38 33.44
N GLU A 681 27.19 -11.24 34.18
CA GLU A 681 28.46 -10.72 33.66
C GLU A 681 29.01 -11.60 32.54
N GLU A 682 28.96 -12.93 32.69
CA GLU A 682 29.37 -13.86 31.63
C GLU A 682 28.54 -13.65 30.36
N PHE A 683 27.21 -13.56 30.49
CA PHE A 683 26.30 -13.26 29.39
C PHE A 683 26.65 -11.92 28.69
N LEU A 684 26.82 -10.84 29.46
CA LEU A 684 27.11 -9.52 28.92
C LEU A 684 28.48 -9.48 28.22
N ASN A 685 29.48 -10.19 28.75
CA ASN A 685 30.79 -10.31 28.13
C ASN A 685 30.71 -11.09 26.80
N GLN A 686 29.90 -12.14 26.72
CA GLN A 686 29.66 -12.88 25.47
C GLN A 686 29.04 -11.97 24.40
N VAL A 687 28.01 -11.20 24.75
CA VAL A 687 27.36 -10.25 23.83
C VAL A 687 28.35 -9.17 23.38
N ASN A 688 29.12 -8.57 24.30
CA ASN A 688 30.09 -7.54 23.98
C ASN A 688 31.22 -8.05 23.07
N GLY A 689 31.66 -9.31 23.25
CA GLY A 689 32.71 -9.92 22.43
C GLY A 689 32.33 -10.18 20.97
N ARG A 690 31.03 -10.23 20.63
CA ARG A 690 30.54 -10.47 19.26
C ARG A 690 29.95 -9.24 18.56
N LYS A 691 29.93 -8.07 19.22
CA LYS A 691 29.39 -6.82 18.64
C LYS A 691 30.08 -6.42 17.32
N ASP A 692 31.37 -6.74 17.16
CA ASP A 692 32.16 -6.34 16.00
C ASP A 692 31.86 -7.17 14.72
N GLU A 693 31.40 -8.42 14.85
CA GLU A 693 31.18 -9.35 13.72
C GLU A 693 29.82 -9.16 13.00
N HIS A 694 28.79 -8.69 13.71
CA HIS A 694 27.43 -8.50 13.16
C HIS A 694 27.22 -7.20 12.35
N SER A 695 28.26 -6.38 12.20
CA SER A 695 28.20 -5.00 11.69
C SER A 695 28.00 -4.85 10.17
N SER A 696 28.17 -5.91 9.36
CA SER A 696 28.30 -5.75 7.90
C SER A 696 27.00 -5.46 7.14
N PHE A 697 25.82 -5.88 7.64
CA PHE A 697 24.54 -5.67 6.93
C PHE A 697 23.55 -4.78 7.70
N ALA A 698 23.61 -4.77 9.04
CA ALA A 698 22.68 -4.03 9.90
C ALA A 698 22.98 -2.53 10.05
N ASN A 699 24.19 -2.07 9.71
CA ASN A 699 24.63 -0.66 9.84
C ASN A 699 24.56 0.16 8.55
N LEU A 700 23.79 -0.31 7.58
CA LEU A 700 23.67 0.33 6.28
C LEU A 700 22.89 1.67 6.33
N GLY A 701 22.09 1.91 7.38
CA GLY A 701 21.37 3.16 7.63
C GLY A 701 20.37 3.55 6.54
N SER A 702 19.83 4.76 6.63
CA SER A 702 18.85 5.28 5.67
C SER A 702 19.44 5.54 4.28
N GLU A 703 20.73 5.86 4.19
CA GLU A 703 21.41 6.13 2.92
C GLU A 703 21.46 4.91 1.98
N SER A 704 21.49 3.70 2.55
CA SER A 704 21.47 2.45 1.77
C SER A 704 20.15 2.17 1.08
N LEU A 705 19.06 2.78 1.57
CA LEU A 705 17.70 2.66 1.05
C LEU A 705 17.40 3.71 -0.03
N ASN A 706 18.40 4.49 -0.45
CA ASN A 706 18.28 5.41 -1.58
C ASN A 706 17.99 4.66 -2.90
N ALA A 707 17.33 5.35 -3.84
CA ALA A 707 16.68 4.82 -5.05
C ALA A 707 17.51 3.83 -5.91
N LYS A 708 18.84 3.83 -5.81
CA LYS A 708 19.73 2.92 -6.56
C LYS A 708 19.73 1.47 -6.05
N LYS A 709 19.18 1.16 -4.86
CA LYS A 709 19.17 -0.19 -4.26
C LYS A 709 17.76 -0.71 -3.91
N SER A 710 16.79 -0.57 -4.83
CA SER A 710 15.38 -1.00 -4.66
C SER A 710 15.18 -2.41 -4.07
N LYS A 711 16.09 -3.36 -4.34
CA LYS A 711 16.00 -4.73 -3.81
C LYS A 711 16.23 -4.81 -2.30
N ILE A 712 17.07 -3.95 -1.73
CA ILE A 712 17.35 -3.94 -0.28
C ILE A 712 16.11 -3.48 0.48
N ILE A 713 15.43 -2.45 -0.01
CA ILE A 713 14.20 -1.92 0.59
C ILE A 713 13.11 -3.00 0.63
N GLU A 714 12.99 -3.81 -0.43
CA GLU A 714 12.04 -4.92 -0.47
C GLU A 714 12.36 -6.02 0.56
N ILE A 715 13.64 -6.32 0.77
CA ILE A 715 14.07 -7.29 1.79
C ILE A 715 13.74 -6.77 3.18
N VAL A 716 14.15 -5.54 3.52
CA VAL A 716 13.88 -4.95 4.85
C VAL A 716 12.39 -4.80 5.12
N ALA A 717 11.59 -4.41 4.11
CA ALA A 717 10.14 -4.38 4.25
C ALA A 717 9.56 -5.78 4.46
N SER A 718 10.09 -6.81 3.80
CA SER A 718 9.69 -8.21 4.02
C SER A 718 10.02 -8.66 5.44
N ASP A 719 11.21 -8.36 5.95
CA ASP A 719 11.66 -8.72 7.30
C ASP A 719 10.76 -8.08 8.38
N LEU A 720 10.46 -6.78 8.23
CA LEU A 720 9.48 -6.09 9.10
C LEU A 720 8.10 -6.76 9.09
N LEU A 721 7.63 -7.18 7.91
CA LEU A 721 6.34 -7.84 7.73
C LEU A 721 6.32 -9.27 8.28
N MET A 722 7.46 -9.88 8.65
CA MET A 722 7.47 -11.17 9.33
C MET A 722 7.03 -11.05 10.80
N SER A 723 7.25 -9.90 11.43
CA SER A 723 6.86 -9.65 12.82
C SER A 723 5.46 -9.02 12.94
N ASN A 724 4.70 -9.39 13.97
CA ASN A 724 3.37 -8.81 14.21
C ASN A 724 3.46 -7.30 14.51
N HIS A 725 4.48 -6.88 15.28
CA HIS A 725 4.72 -5.47 15.59
C HIS A 725 5.12 -4.66 14.34
N GLY A 726 5.95 -5.21 13.44
CA GLY A 726 6.32 -4.56 12.19
C GLY A 726 5.14 -4.42 11.22
N LYS A 727 4.32 -5.47 11.04
CA LYS A 727 3.07 -5.40 10.25
C LYS A 727 2.15 -4.30 10.77
N ARG A 728 1.94 -4.26 12.10
CA ARG A 728 1.08 -3.26 12.76
C ARG A 728 1.65 -1.85 12.59
N SER A 729 2.96 -1.68 12.78
CA SER A 729 3.64 -0.38 12.66
C SER A 729 3.50 0.23 11.27
N LEU A 730 3.76 -0.56 10.22
CA LEU A 730 3.63 -0.12 8.83
C LEU A 730 2.18 0.26 8.49
N LYS A 731 1.20 -0.55 8.91
CA LYS A 731 -0.24 -0.30 8.69
C LYS A 731 -0.71 0.99 9.37
N LEU A 732 -0.33 1.19 10.64
CA LEU A 732 -0.71 2.36 11.43
C LEU A 732 -0.15 3.65 10.83
N LEU A 733 1.14 3.66 10.47
CA LEU A 733 1.78 4.81 9.86
C LEU A 733 1.22 5.10 8.47
N TYR A 734 0.99 4.08 7.64
CA TYR A 734 0.32 4.25 6.35
C TYR A 734 -1.07 4.86 6.50
N HIS A 735 -1.88 4.35 7.43
CA HIS A 735 -3.22 4.85 7.70
C HIS A 735 -3.19 6.33 8.14
N PHE A 736 -2.29 6.69 9.06
CA PHE A 736 -2.12 8.07 9.49
C PHE A 736 -1.73 8.99 8.32
N ILE A 737 -0.73 8.58 7.53
CA ILE A 737 -0.26 9.34 6.36
C ILE A 737 -1.39 9.56 5.37
N LYS A 738 -2.15 8.50 5.04
CA LYS A 738 -3.27 8.53 4.08
C LYS A 738 -4.38 9.51 4.46
N HIS A 739 -4.65 9.70 5.76
CA HIS A 739 -5.73 10.57 6.23
C HIS A 739 -5.27 11.99 6.61
N ASN A 740 -3.96 12.24 6.66
CA ASN A 740 -3.35 13.54 7.01
C ASN A 740 -2.36 14.04 5.92
N THR A 741 -2.61 13.69 4.65
CA THR A 741 -1.73 13.95 3.50
C THR A 741 -1.51 15.44 3.24
N GLU A 742 -2.57 16.25 3.30
CA GLU A 742 -2.50 17.70 3.06
C GLU A 742 -1.58 18.42 4.07
N TRP A 743 -1.57 17.96 5.32
CA TRP A 743 -0.68 18.49 6.34
C TRP A 743 0.79 18.13 6.03
N LEU A 744 1.06 16.90 5.57
CA LEU A 744 2.40 16.50 5.12
C LEU A 744 2.85 17.33 3.92
N TYR A 745 1.99 17.54 2.91
CA TYR A 745 2.33 18.38 1.75
C TYR A 745 2.60 19.83 2.13
N TRP A 746 1.90 20.36 3.13
CA TRP A 746 2.19 21.69 3.67
C TRP A 746 3.55 21.74 4.37
N LYS A 747 3.85 20.80 5.28
CA LYS A 747 5.16 20.71 5.96
C LYS A 747 6.34 20.49 4.99
N LEU A 748 6.10 19.81 3.87
CA LEU A 748 7.08 19.61 2.80
C LEU A 748 7.25 20.83 1.87
N GLY A 749 6.47 21.90 2.06
CA GLY A 749 6.55 23.13 1.27
C GLY A 749 5.95 23.03 -0.13
N ILE A 750 5.07 22.05 -0.37
CA ILE A 750 4.40 21.79 -1.66
C ILE A 750 3.04 22.49 -1.72
N SER A 751 2.29 22.46 -0.62
CA SER A 751 0.99 23.13 -0.53
C SER A 751 1.16 24.56 0.00
N GLY A 752 0.63 25.54 -0.74
CA GLY A 752 0.57 26.94 -0.31
C GLY A 752 -0.62 27.27 0.60
N LYS A 753 -1.50 26.30 0.90
CA LYS A 753 -2.63 26.50 1.81
C LYS A 753 -2.15 26.33 3.25
N ASN A 754 -2.44 27.32 4.11
CA ASN A 754 -2.23 27.18 5.55
C ASN A 754 -3.19 26.10 6.09
N TYR A 755 -2.62 24.95 6.45
CA TYR A 755 -3.35 23.89 7.13
C TYR A 755 -3.36 24.18 8.64
N PRO A 756 -4.40 23.78 9.41
CA PRO A 756 -4.30 23.79 10.86
C PRO A 756 -3.00 23.07 11.28
N ASP A 757 -2.28 23.66 12.25
CA ASP A 757 -0.94 23.22 12.63
C ASP A 757 -0.86 21.73 13.00
N THR A 758 -1.99 21.13 13.42
CA THR A 758 -2.04 19.78 13.98
C THR A 758 -2.71 18.73 13.08
N PRO A 759 -2.04 17.61 12.76
CA PRO A 759 -2.68 16.46 12.10
C PRO A 759 -3.47 15.67 13.15
N ASN A 760 -4.80 15.64 13.05
CA ASN A 760 -5.64 15.00 14.06
C ASN A 760 -6.73 14.09 13.47
N LYS A 761 -6.65 13.73 12.18
CA LYS A 761 -7.71 12.95 11.52
C LYS A 761 -7.42 11.46 11.61
N VAL A 762 -8.42 10.68 12.05
CA VAL A 762 -8.44 9.22 11.94
C VAL A 762 -8.96 8.83 10.56
N LEU A 763 -10.09 9.41 10.15
CA LEU A 763 -10.68 9.22 8.83
C LEU A 763 -10.87 10.57 8.14
N SER A 764 -10.48 10.63 6.86
CA SER A 764 -10.84 11.73 5.97
C SER A 764 -12.21 11.47 5.36
N SER A 765 -13.07 12.49 5.29
CA SER A 765 -14.31 12.40 4.52
C SER A 765 -13.98 12.15 3.05
N SER A 766 -14.62 11.14 2.45
CA SER A 766 -14.56 10.96 1.00
C SER A 766 -15.10 12.22 0.32
N GLU A 767 -14.49 12.60 -0.79
CA GLU A 767 -14.99 13.72 -1.58
C GLU A 767 -16.40 13.39 -2.11
N PRO A 768 -17.36 14.33 -1.98
CA PRO A 768 -18.69 14.09 -2.50
C PRO A 768 -18.65 13.93 -4.01
N LEU A 769 -19.56 13.12 -4.58
CA LEU A 769 -19.64 12.90 -6.03
C LEU A 769 -19.68 14.22 -6.80
N LEU A 770 -20.40 15.22 -6.29
CA LEU A 770 -20.48 16.55 -6.90
C LEU A 770 -19.09 17.21 -7.03
N ASN A 771 -18.19 17.03 -6.07
CA ASN A 771 -16.83 17.53 -6.17
C ASN A 771 -16.07 16.83 -7.30
N LYS A 772 -16.13 15.49 -7.35
CA LYS A 772 -15.52 14.69 -8.43
C LYS A 772 -16.03 15.06 -9.82
N MET A 773 -17.31 15.47 -9.93
CA MET A 773 -17.93 15.87 -11.20
C MET A 773 -17.41 17.19 -11.74
N PHE A 774 -17.21 18.20 -10.88
CA PHE A 774 -16.92 19.56 -11.32
C PHE A 774 -15.47 20.00 -11.09
N TYR A 775 -14.66 19.19 -10.39
CA TYR A 775 -13.28 19.51 -10.05
C TYR A 775 -12.30 18.41 -10.48
N ILE A 776 -11.14 18.84 -10.92
CA ILE A 776 -9.94 18.04 -11.14
C ILE A 776 -9.02 18.30 -9.93
N GLY A 777 -9.09 17.42 -8.94
CA GLY A 777 -8.48 17.66 -7.63
C GLY A 777 -9.12 18.89 -6.97
N TYR A 778 -8.34 19.97 -6.82
CA TYR A 778 -8.80 21.22 -6.18
C TYR A 778 -9.26 22.31 -7.16
N TYR A 779 -9.16 22.07 -8.47
CA TYR A 779 -9.40 23.09 -9.49
C TYR A 779 -10.62 22.75 -10.35
N PRO A 780 -11.47 23.72 -10.71
CA PRO A 780 -12.63 23.47 -11.57
C PRO A 780 -12.20 23.21 -13.03
N PHE A 781 -13.01 22.45 -13.78
CA PHE A 781 -12.79 22.22 -15.22
C PHE A 781 -12.71 23.53 -16.04
N ASP A 782 -13.46 24.55 -15.65
CA ASP A 782 -13.58 25.79 -16.43
C ASP A 782 -12.57 26.87 -15.99
N GLN A 783 -11.48 26.47 -15.34
CA GLN A 783 -10.46 27.39 -14.82
C GLN A 783 -9.83 28.31 -15.87
N LEU A 784 -9.71 27.86 -17.13
CA LEU A 784 -9.20 28.68 -18.23
C LEU A 784 -10.23 29.74 -18.67
N LEU A 785 -11.51 29.36 -18.78
CA LEU A 785 -12.62 30.24 -19.18
C LEU A 785 -12.91 31.29 -18.12
N THR A 786 -12.89 30.88 -16.85
CA THR A 786 -13.08 31.76 -15.68
C THR A 786 -11.85 32.62 -15.36
N LYS A 787 -10.77 32.50 -16.15
CA LYS A 787 -9.48 33.23 -15.97
C LYS A 787 -8.78 32.97 -14.64
N GLN A 788 -9.12 31.88 -13.95
CA GLN A 788 -8.38 31.40 -12.77
C GLN A 788 -7.02 30.86 -13.19
N LEU A 789 -6.96 30.12 -14.29
CA LEU A 789 -5.73 29.72 -14.95
C LEU A 789 -5.31 30.79 -15.97
N LYS A 790 -4.15 31.42 -15.75
CA LYS A 790 -3.53 32.35 -16.70
C LYS A 790 -2.18 31.80 -17.15
N PRO A 791 -2.12 31.05 -18.26
CA PRO A 791 -0.87 30.51 -18.77
C PRO A 791 0.10 31.65 -19.09
N ASN A 792 1.30 31.62 -18.51
CA ASN A 792 2.37 32.52 -18.93
C ASN A 792 2.98 31.99 -20.23
N TRP A 793 2.34 32.31 -21.36
CA TRP A 793 2.71 31.81 -22.68
C TRP A 793 4.18 32.07 -23.04
N GLN A 794 4.77 33.17 -22.55
CA GLN A 794 6.16 33.50 -22.82
C GLN A 794 7.11 32.52 -22.13
N ASN A 795 6.88 32.21 -20.85
CA ASN A 795 7.69 31.22 -20.12
C ASN A 795 7.46 29.82 -20.68
N LEU A 796 6.21 29.46 -20.98
CA LEU A 796 5.88 28.12 -21.49
C LEU A 796 6.53 27.85 -22.85
N LEU A 797 6.48 28.81 -23.78
CA LEU A 797 7.15 28.71 -25.08
C LEU A 797 8.69 28.81 -24.99
N GLN A 798 9.25 29.19 -23.83
CA GLN A 798 10.70 29.12 -23.60
C GLN A 798 11.16 27.76 -23.05
N THR A 799 10.26 26.80 -22.90
CA THR A 799 10.59 25.46 -22.40
C THR A 799 11.13 24.56 -23.53
N SER A 800 12.24 23.86 -23.27
CA SER A 800 12.82 22.91 -24.24
C SER A 800 11.95 21.67 -24.44
N MET A 801 11.52 21.41 -25.66
CA MET A 801 10.62 20.28 -25.98
C MET A 801 11.13 19.36 -27.10
N GLY A 802 12.17 19.74 -27.83
CA GLY A 802 12.70 18.98 -28.97
C GLY A 802 11.69 18.85 -30.12
N LEU A 803 10.83 19.85 -30.33
CA LEU A 803 9.90 19.83 -31.47
C LEU A 803 10.65 20.11 -32.78
N THR A 804 10.21 19.47 -33.87
CA THR A 804 10.67 19.82 -35.22
C THR A 804 9.83 20.97 -35.79
N LEU A 805 10.40 21.75 -36.72
CA LEU A 805 9.67 22.81 -37.39
C LEU A 805 8.44 22.31 -38.14
N GLU A 806 8.50 21.09 -38.69
CA GLU A 806 7.34 20.44 -39.32
C GLU A 806 6.20 20.21 -38.34
N LYS A 807 6.51 19.71 -37.13
CA LYS A 807 5.51 19.53 -36.07
C LYS A 807 4.93 20.87 -35.60
N VAL A 808 5.76 21.90 -35.51
CA VAL A 808 5.31 23.26 -35.19
C VAL A 808 4.35 23.78 -36.26
N TRP A 809 4.73 23.68 -37.53
CA TRP A 809 3.91 24.14 -38.65
C TRP A 809 2.58 23.38 -38.73
N MET A 810 2.60 22.05 -38.54
CA MET A 810 1.40 21.22 -38.54
C MET A 810 0.37 21.74 -37.52
N GLN A 811 0.79 22.09 -36.30
CA GLN A 811 -0.12 22.63 -35.29
C GLN A 811 -0.59 24.05 -35.60
N LEU A 812 0.30 24.94 -36.07
CA LEU A 812 -0.06 26.32 -36.39
C LEU A 812 -0.98 26.41 -37.61
N SER A 813 -0.80 25.54 -38.61
CA SER A 813 -1.63 25.53 -39.82
C SER A 813 -3.10 25.18 -39.57
N CYS A 814 -3.41 24.49 -38.47
CA CYS A 814 -4.79 24.17 -38.06
C CYS A 814 -5.51 25.34 -37.37
N ARG A 815 -4.79 26.38 -36.95
CA ARG A 815 -5.37 27.57 -36.32
C ARG A 815 -6.27 28.32 -37.30
N TRP A 816 -7.38 28.87 -36.81
CA TRP A 816 -8.32 29.59 -37.66
C TRP A 816 -7.69 30.84 -38.29
N GLU A 817 -6.74 31.51 -37.59
CA GLU A 817 -6.03 32.70 -38.10
C GLU A 817 -5.17 32.38 -39.33
N PHE A 818 -4.62 31.16 -39.41
CA PHE A 818 -3.77 30.71 -40.51
C PHE A 818 -4.58 30.17 -41.69
N ARG A 819 -5.79 29.66 -41.43
CA ARG A 819 -6.69 29.14 -42.48
C ARG A 819 -7.52 30.24 -43.13
N ASN A 820 -7.98 31.21 -42.34
CA ASN A 820 -8.87 32.29 -42.78
C ASN A 820 -8.19 33.66 -42.63
N SER A 821 -7.06 33.85 -43.32
CA SER A 821 -6.29 35.11 -43.29
C SER A 821 -7.03 36.33 -43.85
N THR A 822 -8.16 36.11 -44.54
CA THR A 822 -9.06 37.15 -45.09
C THR A 822 -10.27 37.44 -44.20
N SER A 823 -10.34 36.85 -43.00
CA SER A 823 -11.45 37.09 -42.07
C SER A 823 -11.53 38.57 -41.68
N PRO A 824 -12.72 39.21 -41.74
CA PRO A 824 -12.89 40.61 -41.36
C PRO A 824 -12.63 40.90 -39.87
N LYS A 825 -12.50 39.84 -39.05
CA LYS A 825 -12.18 39.93 -37.63
C LYS A 825 -10.67 39.93 -37.33
N LEU A 826 -9.82 39.59 -38.30
CA LEU A 826 -8.38 39.66 -38.13
C LEU A 826 -7.90 41.10 -38.34
N SER A 827 -7.08 41.63 -37.43
CA SER A 827 -6.44 42.94 -37.63
C SER A 827 -5.38 42.86 -38.72
N ASN A 828 -5.12 43.96 -39.44
CA ASN A 828 -4.07 44.02 -40.46
C ASN A 828 -2.68 43.62 -39.90
N HIS A 829 -2.40 43.99 -38.65
CA HIS A 829 -1.18 43.59 -37.94
C HIS A 829 -1.11 42.06 -37.72
N ALA A 830 -2.21 41.41 -37.35
CA ALA A 830 -2.27 39.96 -37.20
C ALA A 830 -2.07 39.24 -38.55
N VAL A 831 -2.61 39.77 -39.64
CA VAL A 831 -2.41 39.23 -41.00
C VAL A 831 -0.92 39.28 -41.39
N GLU A 832 -0.23 40.39 -41.11
CA GLU A 832 1.21 40.49 -41.34
C GLU A 832 2.01 39.48 -40.52
N ILE A 833 1.66 39.30 -39.24
CA ILE A 833 2.31 38.30 -38.37
C ILE A 833 2.13 36.89 -38.94
N VAL A 834 0.90 36.52 -39.33
CA VAL A 834 0.59 35.20 -39.90
C VAL A 834 1.38 34.95 -41.19
N ASN A 835 1.48 35.96 -42.07
CA ASN A 835 2.25 35.85 -43.31
C ASN A 835 3.76 35.67 -43.05
N LYS A 836 4.34 36.45 -42.12
CA LYS A 836 5.75 36.35 -41.73
C LYS A 836 6.07 35.01 -41.04
N LEU A 837 5.21 34.56 -40.13
CA LEU A 837 5.36 33.24 -39.49
C LEU A 837 5.25 32.11 -40.51
N SER A 838 4.30 32.23 -41.45
CA SER A 838 4.14 31.24 -42.52
C SER A 838 5.34 31.20 -43.46
N SER A 839 5.99 32.33 -43.76
CA SER A 839 7.21 32.31 -44.56
C SER A 839 8.38 31.67 -43.81
N ILE A 840 8.60 32.03 -42.54
CA ILE A 840 9.69 31.49 -41.71
C ILE A 840 9.57 29.96 -41.58
N LEU A 841 8.37 29.46 -41.29
CA LEU A 841 8.15 28.05 -41.01
C LEU A 841 8.03 27.17 -42.26
N LYS A 842 7.73 27.76 -43.43
CA LYS A 842 7.68 27.02 -44.72
C LYS A 842 9.02 27.04 -45.48
N GLN A 843 9.90 28.02 -45.24
CA GLN A 843 11.11 28.23 -46.04
C GLN A 843 12.21 27.17 -45.86
N GLU A 844 12.18 26.32 -44.83
CA GLU A 844 13.17 25.23 -44.66
C GLU A 844 12.75 23.89 -45.30
N LYS A 845 11.77 23.90 -46.23
CA LYS A 845 11.43 22.73 -47.07
C LYS A 845 12.21 22.65 -48.40
N SER A 846 13.16 23.55 -48.64
CA SER A 846 14.00 23.53 -49.86
C SER A 846 15.36 22.89 -49.61
#